data_AF-A0A9W6MP30-F1
#
_entry.id   AF-A0A9W6MP30-F1
#
_cell.length_a   1.000
_cell.length_b   1.000
_cell.length_c   1.000
_cell.angle_alpha   90.00
_cell.angle_beta   90.00
_cell.angle_gamma   90.00
#
_symmetry.space_group_name_H-M   'P 1'
#
loop_
_entity.id
_entity.type
_entity.pdbx_description
1 polymer ?
#
loop_
_entity_poly.entity_id
_entity_poly.type
_entity_poly.pdbx_seq_one_letter_code
_entity_poly.pdbx_strand_id
1 'polypeptide(L)'
;MSMKRQLLSGAAATALVMSSAIFSQGALAQETASQGPVRAMGGDINPFGGDINPFGGDINPFGGDINPFGGDINPFGGDINPFGGDINPFGGDINPFGGDINPFGGDINPFGGDINPFGGDINPFGGDINPFGGDINPFQASQSPFYGFVSPFWGNVEPYWGDINPFGGDINPFGGDINPFGGDINPFGGDINPFWGDLSTVGGDINPFGGDINPFGGDINPFWETAGGVWGVMNLGWDQIDPETGDYQPIADGLNLIFDEAENVFGEAIQSATGKSMNDAFLNALLDDFGIDPADPASLASMDAADRSEFFLTFYDNLMSYTGIDHVDHWMAAANWYPALSQMYGGGDRVRIGLMDFSTRSGDGYFQLSQGDFGSRDFHHGAAVRSLINAPLDGSGVMGVAQNADLVSFDPYDDTQTTDWGTVELGMSYLALMQTDIVNLSMGVSGWTLAPEWERIFTSPFVRLFGDDTLFVLAAGNDGAAQTVDVDWTGVNTVENLLIVGSVDPGGHISSFSNRPGEACLTVRGSCQPGHRLMDRFLVAPGELILVDDGDGGVVRVSGTSFAAPLVSGAAALVKGHWGWLEGADLADVLLQSATDLGDEGVDAVYGHGLLNVAGAMAPIDAGDLYVVDRRGRQVSASDVMIDGGRLRFRYGSSDTVVLFENVNDTFRDFEISVDALTAGSSLSDNVSSIYAETYIYERTTGSSGASFTDAGLMDRPVLRRGNLEVTAFAGATDLQGRGLSRELGFQTGLRFADRSTGRDVMLGVGEGALALTGNDGFGLFSDHRPETGGVNPVLGFASGGVFAASGFQLSERARLTVGSTMNHEERTYLIPGTGEERPLHDGLAAYQAMALNVAIEHRLTDTTTLHGAVTQLHESTGLLGAQGTGPLDFSGGADTSAFSMGVDTELTPRLRLSASTTAAVTRQTAFDSGLLDLDDNIVSTAAQMSIQYSGIAGEADAIRVSLMQPLHVETGSLRYTAARVTDRETGALGFDSQVWELGGERPLYTEFLYSTPLPGIQGEASLFARQQVAGNAFDRARNDLAAGASFRMRF
;
A
#
# COMPACT_ATOMS: atom_id res chain seq x y z
N MET A 1 62.75 7.91 29.75
CA MET A 1 61.65 7.49 30.64
C MET A 1 60.86 6.42 29.90
N SER A 2 61.34 5.19 29.78
CA SER A 2 61.38 4.10 30.78
C SER A 2 60.00 3.62 31.26
N MET A 3 59.67 2.41 30.79
CA MET A 3 58.84 1.34 31.39
C MET A 3 57.37 1.16 30.96
N LYS A 4 57.15 -0.04 30.39
CA LYS A 4 55.93 -0.86 30.29
C LYS A 4 54.90 -0.55 29.18
N ARG A 5 55.23 -1.01 27.95
CA ARG A 5 54.29 -1.60 26.98
C ARG A 5 55.00 -2.75 26.25
N GLN A 6 54.97 -3.94 26.88
CA GLN A 6 55.34 -5.22 26.27
C GLN A 6 54.56 -6.28 27.05
N LEU A 7 53.43 -6.71 26.49
CA LEU A 7 52.63 -7.91 26.79
C LEU A 7 51.27 -7.73 26.11
N LEU A 8 51.21 -7.91 24.78
CA LEU A 8 49.97 -8.12 23.99
C LEU A 8 50.30 -8.56 22.54
N SER A 9 51.39 -9.31 22.35
CA SER A 9 51.78 -9.88 21.06
C SER A 9 52.26 -11.31 21.29
N GLY A 10 51.31 -12.24 21.39
CA GLY A 10 51.61 -13.64 21.69
C GLY A 10 50.38 -14.48 21.98
N ALA A 11 49.32 -14.35 21.17
CA ALA A 11 48.16 -15.24 21.21
C ALA A 11 47.36 -15.27 19.88
N ALA A 12 48.00 -14.97 18.74
CA ALA A 12 47.33 -14.85 17.44
C ALA A 12 48.02 -15.63 16.28
N ALA A 13 48.83 -16.64 16.59
CA ALA A 13 49.60 -17.33 15.56
C ALA A 13 49.80 -18.82 15.84
N THR A 14 48.74 -19.57 16.15
CA THR A 14 48.74 -21.05 16.04
C THR A 14 47.31 -21.62 15.95
N ALA A 15 46.52 -21.18 14.97
CA ALA A 15 45.23 -21.81 14.65
C ALA A 15 44.83 -21.61 13.17
N LEU A 16 45.81 -21.47 12.28
CA LEU A 16 45.59 -21.18 10.86
C LEU A 16 46.43 -22.11 9.96
N VAL A 17 46.44 -23.42 10.23
CA VAL A 17 46.87 -24.46 9.28
C VAL A 17 46.20 -25.79 9.67
N MET A 18 44.95 -26.00 9.27
CA MET A 18 44.30 -27.32 9.09
C MET A 18 42.82 -27.10 8.68
N SER A 19 42.57 -26.70 7.44
CA SER A 19 41.25 -26.82 6.80
C SER A 19 41.36 -26.59 5.29
N SER A 20 42.21 -27.38 4.62
CA SER A 20 42.30 -27.38 3.17
C SER A 20 42.55 -28.81 2.71
N ALA A 21 41.45 -29.52 2.39
CA ALA A 21 41.35 -30.57 1.38
C ALA A 21 40.27 -31.60 1.72
N ILE A 22 38.97 -31.31 1.50
CA ILE A 22 37.97 -32.33 1.10
C ILE A 22 36.84 -31.62 0.32
N PHE A 23 36.99 -31.46 -0.99
CA PHE A 23 35.86 -31.27 -1.92
C PHE A 23 36.30 -31.77 -3.30
N SER A 24 35.86 -32.97 -3.69
CA SER A 24 35.72 -33.33 -5.10
C SER A 24 34.87 -34.60 -5.31
N GLN A 25 33.83 -34.43 -6.12
CA GLN A 25 33.22 -35.38 -7.08
C GLN A 25 32.27 -36.49 -6.61
N GLY A 26 31.13 -36.56 -7.33
CA GLY A 26 30.57 -37.83 -7.77
C GLY A 26 29.06 -37.84 -8.05
N ALA A 27 28.66 -37.57 -9.30
CA ALA A 27 27.29 -37.75 -9.82
C ALA A 27 27.10 -39.11 -10.54
N LEU A 28 25.82 -39.45 -10.80
CA LEU A 28 25.22 -40.40 -11.78
C LEU A 28 24.83 -41.82 -11.31
N ALA A 29 23.53 -42.16 -11.46
CA ALA A 29 23.05 -43.26 -12.32
C ALA A 29 21.50 -43.33 -12.41
N GLN A 30 21.02 -43.72 -13.60
CA GLN A 30 19.65 -43.85 -14.12
C GLN A 30 19.37 -45.33 -14.45
N GLU A 31 18.14 -45.86 -14.27
CA GLU A 31 17.34 -46.64 -15.27
C GLU A 31 16.24 -47.60 -14.73
N THR A 32 15.08 -47.50 -15.41
CA THR A 32 14.13 -48.55 -15.91
C THR A 32 13.02 -49.17 -15.04
N ALA A 33 11.84 -49.23 -15.66
CA ALA A 33 10.53 -49.67 -15.14
C ALA A 33 10.08 -51.02 -15.69
N SER A 34 9.20 -51.74 -14.97
CA SER A 34 8.29 -52.76 -15.55
C SER A 34 6.96 -52.89 -14.79
N GLN A 35 5.91 -53.15 -15.57
CA GLN A 35 4.46 -53.09 -15.33
C GLN A 35 3.88 -54.02 -14.23
N GLY A 36 2.96 -53.46 -13.43
CA GLY A 36 2.09 -54.05 -12.38
C GLY A 36 1.07 -52.97 -11.92
N PRO A 37 0.02 -53.26 -11.12
CA PRO A 37 -1.10 -52.33 -10.86
C PRO A 37 -0.56 -50.99 -10.38
N VAL A 38 -0.93 -49.90 -11.06
CA VAL A 38 -0.35 -48.58 -10.81
C VAL A 38 -0.85 -48.05 -9.46
N ARG A 39 -0.01 -48.18 -8.45
CA ARG A 39 -0.02 -47.31 -7.27
C ARG A 39 1.12 -46.32 -7.49
N ALA A 40 0.80 -45.14 -8.01
CA ALA A 40 1.76 -44.05 -8.12
C ALA A 40 1.72 -43.22 -6.83
N MET A 41 2.89 -42.91 -6.28
CA MET A 41 3.06 -41.84 -5.30
C MET A 41 3.70 -40.68 -6.08
N GLY A 42 2.95 -39.61 -6.30
CA GLY A 42 3.40 -38.37 -6.93
C GLY A 42 3.56 -38.44 -8.46
N GLY A 43 2.56 -37.93 -9.18
CA GLY A 43 2.60 -37.60 -10.62
C GLY A 43 1.24 -37.73 -11.32
N ASP A 44 0.91 -36.81 -12.24
CA ASP A 44 -0.39 -36.65 -12.92
C ASP A 44 -0.88 -37.92 -13.66
N ILE A 45 -2.19 -38.22 -13.58
CA ILE A 45 -2.78 -39.48 -14.12
C ILE A 45 -4.03 -39.20 -15.00
N ASN A 46 -4.05 -39.73 -16.24
CA ASN A 46 -5.18 -39.64 -17.19
C ASN A 46 -5.71 -41.03 -17.65
N PRO A 47 -6.70 -41.65 -16.97
CA PRO A 47 -7.27 -42.95 -17.35
C PRO A 47 -8.71 -42.87 -17.92
N PHE A 48 -9.10 -43.89 -18.71
CA PHE A 48 -10.45 -44.07 -19.27
C PHE A 48 -11.18 -45.27 -18.63
N GLY A 49 -12.15 -44.99 -17.74
CA GLY A 49 -13.12 -45.94 -17.18
C GLY A 49 -12.62 -46.92 -16.10
N GLY A 50 -13.27 -46.86 -14.91
CA GLY A 50 -13.07 -47.75 -13.75
C GLY A 50 -12.78 -46.98 -12.46
N ASP A 51 -13.11 -47.55 -11.29
CA ASP A 51 -12.95 -46.90 -9.97
C ASP A 51 -11.46 -46.69 -9.59
N ILE A 52 -11.10 -45.50 -9.10
CA ILE A 52 -9.68 -45.10 -8.85
C ILE A 52 -9.52 -44.47 -7.45
N ASN A 53 -8.48 -44.89 -6.71
CA ASN A 53 -8.10 -44.39 -5.37
C ASN A 53 -6.60 -43.99 -5.29
N PRO A 54 -6.20 -42.75 -5.62
CA PRO A 54 -4.82 -42.26 -5.55
C PRO A 54 -4.53 -41.32 -4.35
N PHE A 55 -3.25 -41.03 -4.10
CA PHE A 55 -2.75 -40.10 -3.06
C PHE A 55 -1.83 -39.05 -3.71
N GLY A 56 -2.31 -37.81 -3.86
CA GLY A 56 -1.57 -36.64 -4.38
C GLY A 56 -1.31 -36.58 -5.90
N GLY A 57 -1.66 -35.45 -6.54
CA GLY A 57 -1.43 -35.08 -7.95
C GLY A 57 -2.72 -34.80 -8.76
N ASP A 58 -2.64 -34.08 -9.89
CA ASP A 58 -3.81 -33.65 -10.68
C ASP A 58 -4.42 -34.81 -11.50
N ILE A 59 -5.77 -34.90 -11.55
CA ILE A 59 -6.48 -36.05 -12.15
C ILE A 59 -7.61 -35.59 -13.09
N ASN A 60 -7.58 -36.05 -14.36
CA ASN A 60 -8.62 -35.78 -15.38
C ASN A 60 -9.24 -37.07 -15.98
N PRO A 61 -10.27 -37.68 -15.35
CA PRO A 61 -10.88 -38.92 -15.82
C PRO A 61 -12.24 -38.71 -16.54
N PHE A 62 -12.58 -39.66 -17.42
CA PHE A 62 -13.90 -39.74 -18.09
C PHE A 62 -14.71 -40.93 -17.53
N GLY A 63 -15.64 -40.65 -16.59
CA GLY A 63 -16.66 -41.55 -16.04
C GLY A 63 -16.20 -42.62 -15.02
N GLY A 64 -16.87 -42.68 -13.85
CA GLY A 64 -16.67 -43.63 -12.75
C GLY A 64 -16.63 -42.94 -11.37
N ASP A 65 -16.83 -43.68 -10.26
CA ASP A 65 -16.80 -43.11 -8.90
C ASP A 65 -15.35 -42.91 -8.42
N ILE A 66 -15.03 -41.76 -7.80
CA ILE A 66 -13.65 -41.34 -7.45
C ILE A 66 -13.56 -40.98 -5.95
N ASN A 67 -12.58 -41.57 -5.24
CA ASN A 67 -12.30 -41.27 -3.81
C ASN A 67 -10.79 -40.97 -3.56
N PRO A 68 -10.30 -39.74 -3.81
CA PRO A 68 -8.90 -39.36 -3.61
C PRO A 68 -8.62 -38.63 -2.28
N PHE A 69 -7.33 -38.58 -1.90
CA PHE A 69 -6.78 -37.78 -0.79
C PHE A 69 -5.80 -36.73 -1.36
N GLY A 70 -6.26 -35.47 -1.49
CA GLY A 70 -5.51 -34.27 -1.92
C GLY A 70 -5.14 -34.18 -3.43
N GLY A 71 -5.38 -33.01 -4.04
CA GLY A 71 -5.05 -32.61 -5.44
C GLY A 71 -6.27 -32.07 -6.23
N ASP A 72 -6.05 -31.30 -7.31
CA ASP A 72 -7.12 -30.68 -8.12
C ASP A 72 -7.77 -31.70 -9.08
N ILE A 73 -9.12 -31.65 -9.23
CA ILE A 73 -9.89 -32.68 -9.97
C ILE A 73 -10.86 -32.05 -10.98
N ASN A 74 -10.77 -32.44 -12.27
CA ASN A 74 -11.73 -32.05 -13.33
C ASN A 74 -12.38 -33.27 -14.04
N PRO A 75 -13.47 -33.85 -13.49
CA PRO A 75 -14.13 -35.00 -14.10
C PRO A 75 -15.39 -34.65 -14.91
N PHE A 76 -15.70 -35.49 -15.91
CA PHE A 76 -16.97 -35.48 -16.67
C PHE A 76 -17.90 -36.63 -16.20
N GLY A 77 -18.79 -36.34 -15.24
CA GLY A 77 -19.89 -37.21 -14.75
C GLY A 77 -19.51 -38.36 -13.79
N GLY A 78 -20.24 -38.49 -12.66
CA GLY A 78 -20.09 -39.52 -11.61
C GLY A 78 -20.19 -38.93 -10.19
N ASP A 79 -20.42 -39.75 -9.15
CA ASP A 79 -20.48 -39.28 -7.75
C ASP A 79 -19.07 -39.15 -7.14
N ILE A 80 -18.77 -38.05 -6.46
CA ILE A 80 -17.40 -37.71 -5.98
C ILE A 80 -17.41 -37.46 -4.46
N ASN A 81 -16.54 -38.16 -3.70
CA ASN A 81 -16.35 -37.97 -2.26
C ASN A 81 -14.86 -37.76 -1.86
N PRO A 82 -14.29 -36.55 -2.01
CA PRO A 82 -12.90 -36.26 -1.68
C PRO A 82 -12.69 -35.67 -0.26
N PHE A 83 -11.46 -35.77 0.25
CA PHE A 83 -10.98 -35.08 1.45
C PHE A 83 -9.93 -34.02 1.06
N GLY A 84 -10.35 -32.77 0.85
CA GLY A 84 -9.53 -31.58 0.54
C GLY A 84 -9.05 -31.43 -0.92
N GLY A 85 -9.15 -30.20 -1.47
CA GLY A 85 -8.72 -29.76 -2.84
C GLY A 85 -9.85 -29.06 -3.64
N ASP A 86 -9.52 -28.25 -4.66
CA ASP A 86 -10.49 -27.52 -5.49
C ASP A 86 -11.14 -28.43 -6.57
N ILE A 87 -12.45 -28.29 -6.79
CA ILE A 87 -13.24 -29.22 -7.64
C ILE A 87 -14.08 -28.48 -8.69
N ASN A 88 -13.91 -28.82 -9.98
CA ASN A 88 -14.72 -28.29 -11.10
C ASN A 88 -15.39 -29.41 -11.93
N PRO A 89 -16.54 -29.98 -11.52
CA PRO A 89 -17.20 -31.05 -12.27
C PRO A 89 -18.34 -30.55 -13.18
N PHE A 90 -18.55 -31.25 -14.30
CA PHE A 90 -19.74 -31.10 -15.16
C PHE A 90 -20.80 -32.18 -14.82
N GLY A 91 -21.62 -31.92 -13.79
CA GLY A 91 -22.82 -32.69 -13.38
C GLY A 91 -22.59 -33.95 -12.50
N GLY A 92 -23.39 -34.09 -11.42
CA GLY A 92 -23.38 -35.20 -10.44
C GLY A 92 -23.63 -34.71 -8.98
N ASP A 93 -23.96 -35.58 -8.04
CA ASP A 93 -24.16 -35.21 -6.61
C ASP A 93 -22.79 -35.20 -5.88
N ILE A 94 -22.50 -34.16 -5.08
CA ILE A 94 -21.18 -33.93 -4.45
C ILE A 94 -21.31 -33.81 -2.92
N ASN A 95 -20.53 -34.59 -2.16
CA ASN A 95 -20.47 -34.51 -0.68
C ASN A 95 -19.01 -34.42 -0.15
N PRO A 96 -18.35 -33.25 -0.19
CA PRO A 96 -16.97 -33.08 0.30
C PRO A 96 -16.87 -32.60 1.76
N PHE A 97 -15.70 -32.83 2.37
CA PHE A 97 -15.29 -32.25 3.66
C PHE A 97 -14.16 -31.20 3.43
N GLY A 98 -14.54 -29.93 3.18
CA GLY A 98 -13.66 -28.75 3.01
C GLY A 98 -13.04 -28.55 1.60
N GLY A 99 -13.01 -27.28 1.13
CA GLY A 99 -12.48 -26.80 -0.17
C GLY A 99 -13.52 -25.95 -0.97
N ASP A 100 -13.06 -25.11 -1.91
CA ASP A 100 -13.92 -24.24 -2.75
C ASP A 100 -14.56 -25.04 -3.91
N ILE A 101 -15.84 -24.80 -4.22
CA ILE A 101 -16.63 -25.63 -5.17
C ILE A 101 -17.31 -24.76 -6.25
N ASN A 102 -17.06 -25.05 -7.54
CA ASN A 102 -17.72 -24.40 -8.68
C ASN A 102 -18.36 -25.41 -9.67
N PRO A 103 -19.57 -25.94 -9.39
CA PRO A 103 -20.22 -26.91 -10.28
C PRO A 103 -21.25 -26.28 -11.24
N PHE A 104 -21.38 -26.85 -12.44
CA PHE A 104 -22.48 -26.57 -13.37
C PHE A 104 -23.65 -27.56 -13.14
N GLY A 105 -24.45 -27.33 -12.08
CA GLY A 105 -25.73 -27.99 -11.76
C GLY A 105 -25.66 -29.33 -10.97
N GLY A 106 -26.53 -29.48 -9.95
CA GLY A 106 -26.68 -30.64 -9.04
C GLY A 106 -27.03 -30.24 -7.59
N ASP A 107 -27.54 -31.14 -6.75
CA ASP A 107 -27.85 -30.86 -5.32
C ASP A 107 -26.56 -31.00 -4.46
N ILE A 108 -26.27 -30.01 -3.60
CA ILE A 108 -24.99 -29.92 -2.84
C ILE A 108 -25.25 -29.88 -1.32
N ASN A 109 -24.56 -30.72 -0.53
CA ASN A 109 -24.60 -30.71 0.94
C ASN A 109 -23.19 -30.73 1.59
N PRO A 110 -22.48 -29.59 1.69
CA PRO A 110 -21.13 -29.54 2.26
C PRO A 110 -21.11 -29.17 3.76
N PHE A 111 -20.00 -29.51 4.44
CA PHE A 111 -19.66 -29.08 5.81
C PHE A 111 -18.46 -28.10 5.77
N GLY A 112 -18.74 -26.80 5.59
CA GLY A 112 -17.78 -25.68 5.61
C GLY A 112 -17.03 -25.42 4.29
N GLY A 113 -16.98 -24.13 3.86
CA GLY A 113 -16.36 -23.61 2.62
C GLY A 113 -17.29 -22.62 1.87
N ASP A 114 -16.75 -21.74 1.01
CA ASP A 114 -17.50 -20.75 0.22
C ASP A 114 -18.11 -21.38 -1.06
N ILE A 115 -19.32 -20.96 -1.47
CA ILE A 115 -20.13 -21.67 -2.50
C ILE A 115 -20.63 -20.71 -3.60
N ASN A 116 -20.32 -21.00 -4.88
CA ASN A 116 -20.80 -20.26 -6.07
C ASN A 116 -21.40 -21.17 -7.17
N PRO A 117 -22.69 -21.58 -7.09
CA PRO A 117 -23.31 -22.45 -8.09
C PRO A 117 -24.22 -21.70 -9.08
N PHE A 118 -24.27 -22.18 -10.33
CA PHE A 118 -25.29 -21.79 -11.32
C PHE A 118 -26.54 -22.69 -11.21
N GLY A 119 -27.39 -22.42 -10.21
CA GLY A 119 -28.75 -22.97 -10.03
C GLY A 119 -28.89 -24.32 -9.30
N GLY A 120 -29.81 -24.40 -8.31
CA GLY A 120 -30.15 -25.58 -7.47
C GLY A 120 -30.58 -25.18 -6.04
N ASP A 121 -31.25 -26.07 -5.28
CA ASP A 121 -31.68 -25.82 -3.89
C ASP A 121 -30.53 -26.14 -2.90
N ILE A 122 -30.20 -25.23 -1.95
CA ILE A 122 -29.00 -25.33 -1.08
C ILE A 122 -29.37 -25.32 0.42
N ASN A 123 -28.82 -26.24 1.23
CA ASN A 123 -28.99 -26.28 2.71
C ASN A 123 -27.67 -26.53 3.49
N PRO A 124 -26.85 -25.50 3.78
CA PRO A 124 -25.55 -25.66 4.46
C PRO A 124 -25.56 -25.23 5.94
N PHE A 125 -24.57 -25.69 6.71
CA PHE A 125 -24.30 -25.31 8.10
C PHE A 125 -23.03 -24.43 8.19
N GLY A 126 -23.19 -23.10 8.02
CA GLY A 126 -22.16 -22.06 8.25
C GLY A 126 -21.21 -21.78 7.06
N GLY A 127 -21.12 -20.51 6.65
CA GLY A 127 -20.35 -19.94 5.51
C GLY A 127 -21.14 -18.81 4.81
N ASP A 128 -20.46 -17.88 4.09
CA ASP A 128 -21.10 -16.80 3.30
C ASP A 128 -21.61 -17.32 1.94
N ILE A 129 -22.71 -16.77 1.41
CA ILE A 129 -23.49 -17.35 0.27
C ILE A 129 -23.74 -16.32 -0.84
N ASN A 130 -23.38 -16.63 -2.12
CA ASN A 130 -23.70 -15.83 -3.32
C ASN A 130 -24.34 -16.67 -4.46
N PRO A 131 -25.68 -16.81 -4.53
CA PRO A 131 -26.33 -17.60 -5.58
C PRO A 131 -27.06 -16.74 -6.63
N PHE A 132 -27.05 -17.19 -7.88
CA PHE A 132 -27.91 -16.68 -8.97
C PHE A 132 -29.25 -17.47 -8.99
N GLY A 133 -30.22 -17.00 -8.19
CA GLY A 133 -31.65 -17.38 -8.27
C GLY A 133 -32.06 -18.71 -7.61
N GLY A 134 -32.76 -18.62 -6.47
CA GLY A 134 -33.39 -19.73 -5.71
C GLY A 134 -33.82 -19.29 -4.30
N ASP A 135 -34.75 -20.01 -3.65
CA ASP A 135 -35.26 -19.70 -2.29
C ASP A 135 -34.34 -20.32 -1.18
N ILE A 136 -33.94 -19.55 -0.16
CA ILE A 136 -32.94 -19.97 0.87
C ILE A 136 -33.49 -19.85 2.31
N ASN A 137 -33.20 -20.82 3.20
CA ASN A 137 -33.50 -20.79 4.65
C ASN A 137 -32.36 -21.32 5.56
N PRO A 138 -31.37 -20.48 6.00
CA PRO A 138 -30.27 -20.91 6.88
C PRO A 138 -30.34 -20.34 8.32
N PHE A 139 -29.58 -20.94 9.27
CA PHE A 139 -29.78 -20.78 10.71
C PHE A 139 -28.88 -19.76 11.45
N GLN A 140 -27.87 -19.12 10.80
CA GLN A 140 -27.02 -18.02 11.35
C GLN A 140 -25.87 -17.65 10.36
N ALA A 141 -26.01 -16.59 9.54
CA ALA A 141 -24.95 -15.98 8.69
C ALA A 141 -25.41 -14.64 8.04
N SER A 142 -24.47 -13.85 7.46
CA SER A 142 -24.65 -12.65 6.62
C SER A 142 -25.17 -12.98 5.20
N GLN A 143 -25.86 -12.05 4.52
CA GLN A 143 -26.52 -12.30 3.23
C GLN A 143 -26.29 -11.18 2.19
N SER A 144 -26.06 -11.56 0.92
CA SER A 144 -26.08 -10.66 -0.26
C SER A 144 -26.74 -11.31 -1.50
N PRO A 145 -28.08 -11.32 -1.61
CA PRO A 145 -28.78 -11.88 -2.78
C PRO A 145 -29.12 -10.82 -3.86
N PHE A 146 -29.14 -11.21 -5.15
CA PHE A 146 -29.52 -10.33 -6.26
C PHE A 146 -31.06 -10.18 -6.47
N TYR A 147 -31.91 -11.19 -6.19
CA TYR A 147 -33.39 -11.08 -6.25
C TYR A 147 -34.12 -12.17 -5.41
N GLY A 148 -35.12 -11.80 -4.57
CA GLY A 148 -36.01 -12.72 -3.83
C GLY A 148 -36.55 -12.17 -2.48
N PHE A 149 -37.61 -12.76 -1.90
CA PHE A 149 -38.17 -12.36 -0.58
C PHE A 149 -37.44 -13.05 0.57
N VAL A 150 -36.96 -12.29 1.57
CA VAL A 150 -36.20 -12.80 2.73
C VAL A 150 -36.92 -12.51 4.05
N SER A 151 -36.87 -13.45 5.02
CA SER A 151 -37.33 -13.24 6.41
C SER A 151 -36.43 -13.98 7.41
N PRO A 152 -35.38 -13.34 7.96
CA PRO A 152 -34.50 -13.92 8.98
C PRO A 152 -34.86 -13.47 10.41
N PHE A 153 -34.57 -14.31 11.41
CA PHE A 153 -34.92 -14.01 12.81
C PHE A 153 -33.84 -13.18 13.56
N TRP A 154 -32.55 -13.21 13.17
CA TRP A 154 -31.44 -12.39 13.72
C TRP A 154 -30.22 -12.38 12.75
N GLY A 155 -29.73 -11.21 12.30
CA GLY A 155 -28.54 -11.01 11.42
C GLY A 155 -28.63 -9.74 10.53
N ASN A 156 -27.49 -9.21 10.03
CA ASN A 156 -27.40 -8.04 9.13
C ASN A 156 -27.80 -8.39 7.68
N VAL A 157 -28.40 -7.44 6.95
CA VAL A 157 -28.92 -7.61 5.57
C VAL A 157 -28.38 -6.47 4.70
N GLU A 158 -27.77 -6.77 3.55
CA GLU A 158 -27.44 -5.79 2.49
C GLU A 158 -28.00 -6.26 1.14
N PRO A 159 -29.13 -5.69 0.67
CA PRO A 159 -29.66 -5.94 -0.67
C PRO A 159 -29.49 -4.71 -1.57
N TYR A 160 -29.22 -4.91 -2.86
CA TYR A 160 -29.08 -3.80 -3.81
C TYR A 160 -30.40 -3.06 -4.09
N TRP A 161 -31.60 -3.68 -4.00
CA TRP A 161 -32.91 -2.97 -4.14
C TRP A 161 -34.08 -3.67 -3.40
N GLY A 162 -34.78 -2.96 -2.50
CA GLY A 162 -36.08 -3.33 -1.87
C GLY A 162 -36.20 -3.09 -0.34
N ASP A 163 -37.36 -2.61 0.15
CA ASP A 163 -37.58 -2.15 1.55
C ASP A 163 -37.70 -3.27 2.61
N ILE A 164 -36.95 -3.20 3.72
CA ILE A 164 -37.22 -3.97 4.97
C ILE A 164 -36.88 -3.19 6.26
N ASN A 165 -37.82 -3.20 7.23
CA ASN A 165 -37.75 -2.68 8.62
C ASN A 165 -37.38 -3.79 9.64
N PRO A 166 -36.44 -3.58 10.59
CA PRO A 166 -36.67 -4.06 11.96
C PRO A 166 -36.08 -3.20 13.12
N PHE A 167 -36.75 -3.32 14.28
CA PHE A 167 -36.53 -2.59 15.53
C PHE A 167 -35.45 -3.19 16.45
N GLY A 168 -34.58 -2.33 16.99
CA GLY A 168 -34.09 -2.38 18.38
C GLY A 168 -33.02 -3.42 18.75
N GLY A 169 -31.75 -2.99 18.72
CA GLY A 169 -30.60 -3.65 19.36
C GLY A 169 -29.28 -2.91 19.07
N ASP A 170 -28.39 -2.81 20.07
CA ASP A 170 -27.13 -2.04 20.01
C ASP A 170 -26.07 -2.71 19.11
N ILE A 171 -25.37 -1.92 18.30
CA ILE A 171 -24.19 -2.30 17.50
C ILE A 171 -22.97 -1.54 18.04
N ASN A 172 -21.82 -2.21 18.13
CA ASN A 172 -20.53 -1.64 18.52
C ASN A 172 -19.40 -2.26 17.66
N PRO A 173 -18.69 -1.48 16.83
CA PRO A 173 -17.33 -1.84 16.43
C PRO A 173 -16.35 -0.64 16.38
N PHE A 174 -15.06 -0.96 16.31
CA PHE A 174 -14.02 -0.04 15.87
C PHE A 174 -14.37 0.48 14.46
N GLY A 175 -14.23 1.79 14.26
CA GLY A 175 -14.71 2.50 13.06
C GLY A 175 -16.11 3.05 13.31
N GLY A 176 -16.20 4.22 13.93
CA GLY A 176 -17.46 4.86 14.26
C GLY A 176 -17.91 5.83 13.16
N ASP A 177 -19.19 5.73 12.79
CA ASP A 177 -20.09 6.88 12.72
C ASP A 177 -21.43 6.49 13.38
N ILE A 178 -21.99 7.45 14.14
CA ILE A 178 -23.32 7.42 14.75
C ILE A 178 -24.02 8.68 14.19
N ASN A 179 -25.22 8.63 13.60
CA ASN A 179 -26.48 8.56 14.33
C ASN A 179 -27.71 8.20 13.45
N PRO A 180 -28.80 7.66 14.06
CA PRO A 180 -29.97 7.08 13.40
C PRO A 180 -31.18 8.03 13.41
N PHE A 181 -31.86 8.28 12.28
CA PHE A 181 -33.29 8.59 12.23
C PHE A 181 -33.87 8.22 10.87
N GLY A 182 -35.01 7.51 10.89
CA GLY A 182 -35.69 7.03 9.69
C GLY A 182 -36.72 8.01 9.12
N GLY A 183 -37.00 7.83 7.83
CA GLY A 183 -38.08 8.47 7.07
C GLY A 183 -37.72 8.55 5.59
N ASP A 184 -38.65 8.13 4.72
CA ASP A 184 -38.51 8.01 3.27
C ASP A 184 -37.84 9.23 2.60
N ILE A 185 -36.73 9.02 1.87
CA ILE A 185 -36.14 10.04 0.99
C ILE A 185 -36.24 9.56 -0.47
N ASN A 186 -37.19 10.20 -1.16
CA ASN A 186 -37.28 10.34 -2.60
C ASN A 186 -36.05 11.16 -3.09
N PRO A 187 -35.62 11.12 -4.37
CA PRO A 187 -34.28 11.59 -4.81
C PRO A 187 -34.05 13.11 -4.77
N PHE A 188 -34.83 13.86 -4.01
CA PHE A 188 -34.59 15.25 -3.67
C PHE A 188 -34.90 15.43 -2.17
N GLY A 189 -33.85 15.41 -1.34
CA GLY A 189 -33.94 15.89 0.05
C GLY A 189 -33.25 15.05 1.12
N GLY A 190 -32.00 15.36 1.46
CA GLY A 190 -31.36 14.97 2.72
C GLY A 190 -29.83 15.07 2.72
N ASP A 191 -29.31 16.04 3.46
CA ASP A 191 -27.94 16.22 3.98
C ASP A 191 -26.74 16.09 3.01
N ILE A 192 -26.52 17.13 2.20
CA ILE A 192 -25.20 17.41 1.63
C ILE A 192 -24.40 18.17 2.69
N ASN A 193 -23.52 17.48 3.40
CA ASN A 193 -22.39 18.16 4.07
C ASN A 193 -21.36 18.55 2.99
N PRO A 194 -20.83 19.79 3.03
CA PRO A 194 -19.92 20.26 2.02
C PRO A 194 -18.55 19.60 2.21
N PHE A 195 -18.08 18.95 1.14
CA PHE A 195 -16.72 18.43 0.92
C PHE A 195 -16.35 17.12 1.66
N TRP A 196 -16.43 16.01 0.93
CA TRP A 196 -15.78 14.74 1.28
C TRP A 196 -14.45 14.58 0.54
N GLY A 197 -13.46 14.11 1.29
CA GLY A 197 -12.17 13.63 0.80
C GLY A 197 -11.17 13.54 1.95
N ASP A 198 -11.22 12.46 2.74
CA ASP A 198 -10.03 12.03 3.50
C ASP A 198 -9.21 11.14 2.56
N LEU A 199 -8.00 11.57 2.23
CA LEU A 199 -7.05 10.80 1.45
C LEU A 199 -5.76 10.69 2.26
N SER A 200 -5.60 9.54 2.88
CA SER A 200 -4.40 9.18 3.64
C SER A 200 -3.29 8.72 2.70
N THR A 201 -2.14 9.41 2.69
CA THR A 201 -0.85 8.75 2.48
C THR A 201 0.20 9.27 3.47
N VAL A 202 0.72 8.33 4.26
CA VAL A 202 2.02 8.29 4.96
C VAL A 202 2.54 9.61 5.57
N GLY A 203 2.32 9.76 6.88
CA GLY A 203 3.22 10.51 7.75
C GLY A 203 2.80 11.94 8.10
N GLY A 204 1.70 12.06 8.82
CA GLY A 204 1.28 13.29 9.51
C GLY A 204 -0.13 13.69 9.11
N ASP A 205 -0.99 13.95 10.10
CA ASP A 205 -2.26 14.62 9.90
C ASP A 205 -1.98 16.01 9.28
N ILE A 206 -1.92 16.11 7.96
CA ILE A 206 -2.12 17.39 7.28
C ILE A 206 -3.62 17.59 7.24
N ASN A 207 -4.15 18.01 8.38
CA ASN A 207 -5.41 18.71 8.45
C ASN A 207 -5.27 19.92 7.50
N PRO A 208 -6.10 20.09 6.46
CA PRO A 208 -6.03 21.25 5.56
C PRO A 208 -6.27 22.59 6.28
N PHE A 209 -6.55 22.57 7.59
CA PHE A 209 -6.67 23.75 8.46
C PHE A 209 -5.60 23.83 9.57
N GLY A 210 -4.55 23.01 9.49
CA GLY A 210 -3.49 22.88 10.50
C GLY A 210 -2.30 23.84 10.35
N GLY A 211 -2.55 25.14 10.19
CA GLY A 211 -1.54 26.19 10.32
C GLY A 211 -2.11 27.32 11.15
N ASP A 212 -1.41 27.74 12.21
CA ASP A 212 -1.78 28.88 13.06
C ASP A 212 -1.81 30.19 12.25
N ILE A 213 -2.90 30.42 11.51
CA ILE A 213 -3.29 31.71 10.94
C ILE A 213 -4.80 31.83 11.19
N ASN A 214 -5.18 32.47 12.30
CA ASN A 214 -6.55 32.92 12.50
C ASN A 214 -6.60 34.44 12.30
N PRO A 215 -7.64 34.92 11.61
CA PRO A 215 -8.78 35.38 12.40
C PRO A 215 -10.17 34.82 12.04
N PHE A 216 -10.34 33.95 11.03
CA PHE A 216 -11.69 33.50 10.63
C PHE A 216 -11.91 31.97 10.48
N GLY A 217 -10.88 31.12 10.49
CA GLY A 217 -11.04 29.68 10.20
C GLY A 217 -11.78 28.86 11.28
N GLY A 218 -11.81 29.34 12.52
CA GLY A 218 -12.58 28.70 13.61
C GLY A 218 -14.07 29.04 13.65
N ASP A 219 -14.50 30.10 12.94
CA ASP A 219 -15.83 30.71 13.11
C ASP A 219 -16.76 30.56 11.87
N ILE A 220 -16.29 30.00 10.74
CA ILE A 220 -17.11 29.82 9.52
C ILE A 220 -17.88 28.48 9.52
N ASN A 221 -17.35 27.42 10.12
CA ASN A 221 -18.06 26.14 10.19
C ASN A 221 -19.39 26.23 10.96
N PRO A 222 -19.45 26.89 12.13
CA PRO A 222 -20.73 27.12 12.83
C PRO A 222 -21.74 27.93 12.02
N PHE A 223 -21.26 28.85 11.16
CA PHE A 223 -22.11 29.59 10.23
C PHE A 223 -22.75 28.65 9.20
N TRP A 224 -21.96 27.84 8.49
CA TRP A 224 -22.49 26.94 7.46
C TRP A 224 -23.32 25.79 8.03
N GLU A 225 -23.03 25.32 9.25
CA GLU A 225 -23.92 24.40 9.97
C GLU A 225 -25.32 25.01 10.16
N THR A 226 -25.38 26.30 10.51
CA THR A 226 -26.63 27.01 10.74
C THR A 226 -27.31 27.39 9.42
N ALA A 227 -26.60 28.06 8.52
CA ALA A 227 -27.12 28.52 7.24
C ALA A 227 -27.51 27.35 6.31
N GLY A 228 -26.70 26.29 6.27
CA GLY A 228 -26.99 25.06 5.53
C GLY A 228 -28.21 24.32 6.08
N GLY A 229 -28.32 24.20 7.41
CA GLY A 229 -29.50 23.60 8.05
C GLY A 229 -30.78 24.39 7.78
N VAL A 230 -30.72 25.72 7.83
CA VAL A 230 -31.86 26.61 7.50
C VAL A 230 -32.20 26.49 6.01
N TRP A 231 -31.21 26.53 5.12
CA TRP A 231 -31.40 26.37 3.68
C TRP A 231 -32.05 25.03 3.32
N GLY A 232 -31.56 23.91 3.88
CA GLY A 232 -32.10 22.58 3.62
C GLY A 232 -33.58 22.46 4.00
N VAL A 233 -33.95 22.93 5.20
CA VAL A 233 -35.36 22.94 5.65
C VAL A 233 -36.21 23.85 4.77
N MET A 234 -35.72 25.04 4.43
CA MET A 234 -36.44 25.97 3.56
C MET A 234 -36.66 25.39 2.17
N ASN A 235 -35.63 24.84 1.53
CA ASN A 235 -35.71 24.37 0.16
C ASN A 235 -36.72 23.22 0.01
N LEU A 236 -36.77 22.30 0.99
CA LEU A 236 -37.80 21.25 1.06
C LEU A 236 -39.21 21.82 1.27
N GLY A 237 -39.33 22.86 2.10
CA GLY A 237 -40.59 23.56 2.30
C GLY A 237 -41.04 24.29 1.02
N TRP A 238 -40.10 24.86 0.27
CA TRP A 238 -40.33 25.64 -0.94
C TRP A 238 -41.02 24.81 -2.04
N ASP A 239 -40.61 23.53 -2.20
CA ASP A 239 -41.22 22.60 -3.17
C ASP A 239 -42.67 22.21 -2.81
N GLN A 240 -43.09 22.41 -1.56
CA GLN A 240 -44.43 22.07 -1.09
C GLN A 240 -45.41 23.25 -1.20
N ILE A 241 -44.95 24.44 -1.57
CA ILE A 241 -45.76 25.66 -1.70
C ILE A 241 -46.37 25.70 -3.10
N ASP A 242 -47.70 25.90 -3.16
CA ASP A 242 -48.41 26.13 -4.43
C ASP A 242 -48.01 27.50 -5.02
N PRO A 243 -47.47 27.58 -6.25
CA PRO A 243 -46.95 28.84 -6.81
C PRO A 243 -48.01 29.93 -7.06
N GLU A 244 -49.30 29.57 -7.17
CA GLU A 244 -50.37 30.52 -7.43
C GLU A 244 -51.06 31.01 -6.15
N THR A 245 -51.01 30.21 -5.07
CA THR A 245 -51.85 30.42 -3.87
C THR A 245 -51.13 30.23 -2.53
N GLY A 246 -49.88 29.80 -2.55
CA GLY A 246 -49.08 29.46 -1.39
C GLY A 246 -48.48 30.66 -0.65
N ASP A 247 -48.09 30.43 0.61
CA ASP A 247 -47.49 31.45 1.48
C ASP A 247 -45.97 31.29 1.53
N TYR A 248 -45.26 32.24 0.91
CA TYR A 248 -43.80 32.28 0.83
C TYR A 248 -43.14 33.01 2.03
N GLN A 249 -43.92 33.53 2.99
CA GLN A 249 -43.38 34.22 4.17
C GLN A 249 -42.37 33.37 4.96
N PRO A 250 -42.58 32.06 5.21
CA PRO A 250 -41.60 31.24 5.94
C PRO A 250 -40.25 31.10 5.22
N ILE A 251 -40.26 31.14 3.89
CA ILE A 251 -39.04 31.09 3.07
C ILE A 251 -38.31 32.44 3.15
N ALA A 252 -39.04 33.56 2.99
CA ALA A 252 -38.47 34.89 3.14
C ALA A 252 -37.88 35.12 4.55
N ASP A 253 -38.54 34.62 5.60
CA ASP A 253 -38.04 34.72 6.98
C ASP A 253 -36.72 33.95 7.16
N GLY A 254 -36.59 32.76 6.58
CA GLY A 254 -35.35 31.99 6.69
C GLY A 254 -34.21 32.52 5.80
N LEU A 255 -34.50 33.10 4.62
CA LEU A 255 -33.50 33.83 3.82
C LEU A 255 -32.95 35.03 4.60
N ASN A 256 -33.83 35.82 5.23
CA ASN A 256 -33.41 36.94 6.08
C ASN A 256 -32.54 36.46 7.26
N LEU A 257 -32.85 35.31 7.86
CA LEU A 257 -32.02 34.72 8.91
C LEU A 257 -30.62 34.39 8.40
N ILE A 258 -30.50 33.81 7.20
CA ILE A 258 -29.20 33.53 6.57
C ILE A 258 -28.44 34.82 6.28
N PHE A 259 -29.10 35.85 5.74
CA PHE A 259 -28.46 37.13 5.43
C PHE A 259 -28.00 37.88 6.68
N ASP A 260 -28.81 37.89 7.74
CA ASP A 260 -28.45 38.51 9.02
C ASP A 260 -27.23 37.82 9.63
N GLU A 261 -27.19 36.48 9.58
CA GLU A 261 -26.05 35.73 10.09
C GLU A 261 -24.80 35.92 9.21
N ALA A 262 -24.97 35.99 7.89
CA ALA A 262 -23.87 36.29 6.97
C ALA A 262 -23.29 37.69 7.22
N GLU A 263 -24.11 38.71 7.45
CA GLU A 263 -23.63 40.05 7.83
C GLU A 263 -22.89 40.02 9.17
N ASN A 264 -23.34 39.22 10.15
CA ASN A 264 -22.65 39.07 11.44
C ASN A 264 -21.25 38.47 11.30
N VAL A 265 -21.07 37.51 10.40
CA VAL A 265 -19.81 36.77 10.22
C VAL A 265 -18.88 37.47 9.23
N PHE A 266 -19.39 37.88 8.07
CA PHE A 266 -18.60 38.40 6.95
C PHE A 266 -18.64 39.93 6.81
N GLY A 267 -19.58 40.62 7.49
CA GLY A 267 -19.81 42.05 7.29
C GLY A 267 -18.59 42.93 7.54
N GLU A 268 -17.78 42.65 8.57
CA GLU A 268 -16.55 43.40 8.83
C GLU A 268 -15.51 43.21 7.71
N ALA A 269 -15.34 41.98 7.23
CA ALA A 269 -14.40 41.66 6.14
C ALA A 269 -14.83 42.32 4.82
N ILE A 270 -16.12 42.23 4.47
CA ILE A 270 -16.71 42.88 3.29
C ILE A 270 -16.56 44.40 3.37
N GLN A 271 -16.89 44.99 4.52
CA GLN A 271 -16.77 46.43 4.74
C GLN A 271 -15.32 46.91 4.71
N SER A 272 -14.38 46.08 5.17
CA SER A 272 -12.96 46.37 5.08
C SER A 272 -12.42 46.29 3.65
N ALA A 273 -12.89 45.34 2.85
CA ALA A 273 -12.44 45.13 1.48
C ALA A 273 -13.08 46.15 0.49
N THR A 274 -14.39 46.38 0.61
CA THR A 274 -15.17 47.14 -0.39
C THR A 274 -15.50 48.57 0.04
N GLY A 275 -15.42 48.87 1.34
CA GLY A 275 -15.94 50.12 1.89
C GLY A 275 -17.48 50.20 1.96
N LYS A 276 -18.19 49.09 1.73
CA LYS A 276 -19.67 49.00 1.72
C LYS A 276 -20.17 47.89 2.67
N SER A 277 -21.45 47.94 3.05
CA SER A 277 -22.15 46.83 3.73
C SER A 277 -22.33 45.62 2.78
N MET A 278 -22.62 44.41 3.28
CA MET A 278 -22.89 43.25 2.40
C MET A 278 -24.02 43.54 1.40
N ASN A 279 -25.07 44.20 1.87
CA ASN A 279 -26.21 44.64 1.05
C ASN A 279 -25.78 45.47 -0.15
N ASP A 280 -24.95 46.49 0.07
CA ASP A 280 -24.48 47.41 -0.98
C ASP A 280 -23.29 46.86 -1.79
N ALA A 281 -22.59 45.86 -1.23
CA ALA A 281 -21.44 45.22 -1.85
C ALA A 281 -21.86 44.25 -2.95
N PHE A 282 -22.78 43.32 -2.64
CA PHE A 282 -23.27 42.35 -3.64
C PHE A 282 -24.72 41.88 -3.43
N LEU A 283 -25.25 41.80 -2.20
CA LEU A 283 -26.53 41.12 -1.98
C LEU A 283 -27.72 41.81 -2.68
N ASN A 284 -27.79 43.15 -2.71
CA ASN A 284 -28.86 43.84 -3.44
C ASN A 284 -28.82 43.54 -4.95
N ALA A 285 -27.63 43.48 -5.54
CA ALA A 285 -27.46 43.15 -6.95
C ALA A 285 -27.87 41.70 -7.22
N LEU A 286 -27.48 40.77 -6.34
CA LEU A 286 -27.86 39.37 -6.42
C LEU A 286 -29.38 39.18 -6.33
N LEU A 287 -30.04 39.86 -5.39
CA LEU A 287 -31.50 39.80 -5.27
C LEU A 287 -32.20 40.35 -6.52
N ASP A 288 -31.71 41.46 -7.07
CA ASP A 288 -32.22 42.04 -8.32
C ASP A 288 -32.05 41.09 -9.51
N ASP A 289 -30.90 40.40 -9.62
CA ASP A 289 -30.59 39.45 -10.70
C ASP A 289 -31.55 38.26 -10.73
N PHE A 290 -31.97 37.77 -9.55
CA PHE A 290 -32.95 36.68 -9.40
C PHE A 290 -34.40 37.17 -9.26
N GLY A 291 -34.65 38.48 -9.37
CA GLY A 291 -35.99 39.06 -9.27
C GLY A 291 -36.64 38.93 -7.89
N ILE A 292 -35.84 38.80 -6.84
CA ILE A 292 -36.29 38.67 -5.45
C ILE A 292 -36.49 40.06 -4.84
N ASP A 293 -37.70 40.38 -4.40
CA ASP A 293 -38.00 41.59 -3.62
C ASP A 293 -38.13 41.23 -2.13
N PRO A 294 -37.19 41.65 -1.26
CA PRO A 294 -37.26 41.37 0.17
C PRO A 294 -38.52 41.91 0.87
N ALA A 295 -39.20 42.90 0.27
CA ALA A 295 -40.43 43.47 0.79
C ALA A 295 -41.70 42.74 0.29
N ASP A 296 -41.58 41.85 -0.70
CA ASP A 296 -42.67 41.05 -1.25
C ASP A 296 -42.28 39.56 -1.32
N PRO A 297 -42.62 38.75 -0.30
CA PRO A 297 -42.34 37.32 -0.30
C PRO A 297 -42.92 36.57 -1.50
N ALA A 298 -43.97 37.10 -2.16
CA ALA A 298 -44.53 36.48 -3.36
C ALA A 298 -43.56 36.51 -4.56
N SER A 299 -42.53 37.37 -4.54
CA SER A 299 -41.45 37.37 -5.55
C SER A 299 -40.69 36.05 -5.61
N LEU A 300 -40.64 35.28 -4.50
CA LEU A 300 -39.99 33.97 -4.44
C LEU A 300 -40.72 32.87 -5.22
N ALA A 301 -41.96 33.13 -5.66
CA ALA A 301 -42.76 32.18 -6.44
C ALA A 301 -42.24 31.97 -7.86
N SER A 302 -41.44 32.91 -8.39
CA SER A 302 -40.89 32.81 -9.73
C SER A 302 -39.61 31.98 -9.83
N MET A 303 -39.01 31.59 -8.70
CA MET A 303 -37.77 30.81 -8.69
C MET A 303 -38.07 29.31 -8.82
N ASP A 304 -37.52 28.68 -9.84
CA ASP A 304 -37.55 27.23 -9.95
C ASP A 304 -36.41 26.55 -9.14
N ALA A 305 -36.25 25.23 -9.26
CA ALA A 305 -35.20 24.51 -8.53
C ALA A 305 -33.77 24.88 -8.99
N ALA A 306 -33.60 25.21 -10.27
CA ALA A 306 -32.32 25.64 -10.81
C ALA A 306 -32.00 27.06 -10.34
N ASP A 307 -32.97 27.98 -10.43
CA ASP A 307 -32.81 29.36 -9.96
C ASP A 307 -32.44 29.43 -8.48
N ARG A 308 -33.09 28.59 -7.64
CA ARG A 308 -32.78 28.51 -6.20
C ARG A 308 -31.36 28.02 -5.94
N SER A 309 -30.91 27.02 -6.69
CA SER A 309 -29.58 26.45 -6.53
C SER A 309 -28.50 27.43 -7.00
N GLU A 310 -28.73 28.10 -8.12
CA GLU A 310 -27.83 29.12 -8.66
C GLU A 310 -27.75 30.35 -7.75
N PHE A 311 -28.89 30.80 -7.19
CA PHE A 311 -28.91 31.88 -6.20
C PHE A 311 -28.05 31.53 -4.98
N PHE A 312 -28.21 30.33 -4.43
CA PHE A 312 -27.45 29.90 -3.26
C PHE A 312 -25.96 29.78 -3.54
N LEU A 313 -25.57 29.17 -4.66
CA LEU A 313 -24.17 29.04 -5.05
C LEU A 313 -23.55 30.42 -5.29
N THR A 314 -24.25 31.32 -5.98
CA THR A 314 -23.77 32.67 -6.22
C THR A 314 -23.64 33.47 -4.91
N PHE A 315 -24.59 33.31 -3.99
CA PHE A 315 -24.50 33.89 -2.64
C PHE A 315 -23.28 33.35 -1.88
N TYR A 316 -23.09 32.03 -1.89
CA TYR A 316 -21.96 31.34 -1.28
C TYR A 316 -20.62 31.84 -1.85
N ASP A 317 -20.45 31.80 -3.16
CA ASP A 317 -19.21 32.18 -3.85
C ASP A 317 -18.86 33.67 -3.57
N ASN A 318 -19.86 34.55 -3.54
CA ASN A 318 -19.64 35.95 -3.16
C ASN A 318 -19.16 36.11 -1.71
N LEU A 319 -19.69 35.36 -0.75
CA LEU A 319 -19.21 35.40 0.64
C LEU A 319 -17.78 34.87 0.76
N MET A 320 -17.49 33.77 0.07
CA MET A 320 -16.18 33.11 0.14
C MET A 320 -15.04 34.02 -0.35
N SER A 321 -15.34 34.96 -1.24
CA SER A 321 -14.40 35.97 -1.73
C SER A 321 -13.80 36.87 -0.64
N TYR A 322 -14.42 36.91 0.55
CA TYR A 322 -13.98 37.75 1.67
C TYR A 322 -13.36 36.96 2.84
N THR A 323 -13.11 35.66 2.66
CA THR A 323 -12.55 34.79 3.72
C THR A 323 -11.04 34.94 3.89
N GLY A 324 -10.34 35.44 2.86
CA GLY A 324 -8.87 35.45 2.81
C GLY A 324 -8.27 34.08 2.50
N ILE A 325 -9.05 33.18 1.92
CA ILE A 325 -8.64 31.85 1.44
C ILE A 325 -9.10 31.73 -0.03
N ASP A 326 -8.29 31.11 -0.87
CA ASP A 326 -8.68 30.75 -2.23
C ASP A 326 -9.84 29.74 -2.22
N HIS A 327 -10.73 29.81 -3.21
CA HIS A 327 -11.95 29.02 -3.23
C HIS A 327 -11.66 27.57 -3.60
N VAL A 328 -12.12 26.65 -2.75
CA VAL A 328 -12.16 25.23 -3.06
C VAL A 328 -13.40 24.93 -3.89
N ASP A 329 -13.23 24.16 -4.97
CA ASP A 329 -14.33 23.80 -5.85
C ASP A 329 -14.41 22.29 -6.12
N HIS A 330 -15.59 21.82 -6.53
CA HIS A 330 -15.90 20.39 -6.69
C HIS A 330 -14.99 19.68 -7.70
N TRP A 331 -14.54 20.39 -8.74
CA TRP A 331 -13.66 19.83 -9.76
C TRP A 331 -12.32 19.38 -9.20
N MET A 332 -11.85 19.98 -8.10
CA MET A 332 -10.55 19.67 -7.51
C MET A 332 -10.53 18.23 -7.01
N ALA A 333 -11.54 17.85 -6.23
CA ALA A 333 -11.71 16.47 -5.77
C ALA A 333 -12.00 15.52 -6.94
N ALA A 334 -12.87 15.92 -7.88
CA ALA A 334 -13.24 15.09 -9.02
C ALA A 334 -12.04 14.75 -9.92
N ALA A 335 -11.15 15.71 -10.15
CA ALA A 335 -9.92 15.52 -10.93
C ALA A 335 -8.75 14.94 -10.11
N ASN A 336 -8.99 14.56 -8.84
CA ASN A 336 -7.98 14.09 -7.89
C ASN A 336 -6.78 15.06 -7.79
N TRP A 337 -7.09 16.34 -7.60
CA TRP A 337 -6.13 17.43 -7.49
C TRP A 337 -6.32 18.20 -6.18
N TYR A 338 -5.20 18.68 -5.62
CA TYR A 338 -5.20 19.55 -4.45
C TYR A 338 -3.98 20.49 -4.49
N PRO A 339 -4.04 21.69 -3.88
CA PRO A 339 -2.98 22.70 -4.00
C PRO A 339 -1.58 22.20 -3.56
N ALA A 340 -1.51 21.38 -2.52
CA ALA A 340 -0.25 20.83 -2.05
C ALA A 340 0.41 19.91 -3.09
N LEU A 341 -0.36 19.22 -3.94
CA LEU A 341 0.17 18.42 -5.05
C LEU A 341 0.95 19.32 -6.02
N SER A 342 0.35 20.41 -6.49
CA SER A 342 1.04 21.36 -7.37
C SER A 342 2.28 21.94 -6.71
N GLN A 343 2.20 22.33 -5.44
CA GLN A 343 3.34 22.89 -4.70
C GLN A 343 4.50 21.89 -4.56
N MET A 344 4.21 20.60 -4.32
CA MET A 344 5.22 19.54 -4.23
C MET A 344 6.01 19.39 -5.54
N TYR A 345 5.37 19.65 -6.68
CA TYR A 345 5.97 19.48 -8.02
C TYR A 345 6.27 20.81 -8.72
N GLY A 346 6.38 21.92 -7.96
CA GLY A 346 6.82 23.23 -8.48
C GLY A 346 5.76 23.99 -9.29
N GLY A 347 4.50 23.57 -9.27
CA GLY A 347 3.37 24.32 -9.82
C GLY A 347 3.42 24.55 -11.33
N GLY A 348 4.12 23.71 -12.10
CA GLY A 348 4.30 23.89 -13.54
C GLY A 348 5.42 24.89 -13.90
N ASP A 349 6.35 25.13 -12.98
CA ASP A 349 7.55 25.94 -13.21
C ASP A 349 8.25 25.56 -14.53
N ARG A 350 8.65 26.58 -15.30
CA ARG A 350 9.39 26.47 -16.58
C ARG A 350 8.59 25.85 -17.73
N VAL A 351 7.28 25.70 -17.59
CA VAL A 351 6.40 25.27 -18.68
C VAL A 351 5.71 26.49 -19.29
N ARG A 352 5.68 26.55 -20.62
CA ARG A 352 4.98 27.60 -21.36
C ARG A 352 3.72 27.07 -22.02
N ILE A 353 2.58 27.60 -21.62
CA ILE A 353 1.27 27.24 -22.15
C ILE A 353 0.79 28.33 -23.13
N GLY A 354 0.51 27.94 -24.36
CA GLY A 354 -0.15 28.74 -25.37
C GLY A 354 -1.66 28.75 -25.17
N LEU A 355 -2.26 29.92 -24.99
CA LEU A 355 -3.71 30.06 -24.84
C LEU A 355 -4.30 30.68 -26.11
N MET A 356 -5.06 29.90 -26.87
CA MET A 356 -5.82 30.41 -28.02
C MET A 356 -7.26 30.69 -27.59
N ASP A 357 -7.50 31.91 -27.10
CA ASP A 357 -8.76 32.31 -26.48
C ASP A 357 -8.93 33.84 -26.51
N PHE A 358 -10.08 34.36 -26.07
CA PHE A 358 -10.31 35.77 -25.82
C PHE A 358 -9.24 36.36 -24.86
N SER A 359 -9.01 37.66 -24.93
CA SER A 359 -8.03 38.31 -24.05
C SER A 359 -8.34 38.18 -22.55
N THR A 360 -7.31 37.92 -21.74
CA THR A 360 -7.38 37.63 -20.29
C THR A 360 -7.23 38.87 -19.36
N ARG A 361 -7.52 40.09 -19.85
CA ARG A 361 -7.25 41.45 -19.25
C ARG A 361 -5.85 42.06 -19.46
N SER A 362 -5.74 43.39 -19.50
CA SER A 362 -4.50 44.14 -19.81
C SER A 362 -3.41 44.04 -18.73
N GLY A 363 -2.20 43.60 -19.07
CA GLY A 363 -1.07 43.54 -18.12
C GLY A 363 0.04 42.52 -18.44
N ASP A 364 -0.33 41.37 -19.00
CA ASP A 364 0.58 40.22 -19.18
C ASP A 364 0.97 40.00 -20.66
N GLY A 365 2.15 40.45 -21.09
CA GLY A 365 2.89 39.87 -22.24
C GLY A 365 2.16 39.57 -23.58
N TYR A 366 1.11 40.30 -23.96
CA TYR A 366 0.21 39.94 -25.07
C TYR A 366 0.73 40.17 -26.50
N PHE A 367 0.40 39.27 -27.43
CA PHE A 367 0.33 39.56 -28.87
C PHE A 367 -1.14 39.45 -29.35
N GLN A 368 -1.70 40.58 -29.77
CA GLN A 368 -3.08 40.70 -30.28
C GLN A 368 -3.07 41.19 -31.72
N LEU A 369 -3.84 40.54 -32.59
CA LEU A 369 -4.15 41.02 -33.94
C LEU A 369 -5.55 41.63 -33.93
N SER A 370 -5.69 42.93 -33.67
CA SER A 370 -7.01 43.58 -33.75
C SER A 370 -7.34 44.01 -35.19
N GLN A 371 -8.47 43.51 -35.71
CA GLN A 371 -9.32 44.22 -36.68
C GLN A 371 -10.57 44.82 -36.00
N GLY A 372 -10.67 44.77 -34.66
CA GLY A 372 -11.80 45.23 -33.85
C GLY A 372 -11.40 46.21 -32.73
N ASP A 373 -12.37 47.00 -32.27
CA ASP A 373 -12.23 48.12 -31.33
C ASP A 373 -12.11 47.67 -29.86
N PHE A 374 -11.33 48.40 -29.07
CA PHE A 374 -10.84 48.12 -27.69
C PHE A 374 -11.89 48.19 -26.57
N GLY A 375 -13.16 47.91 -26.86
CA GLY A 375 -14.19 47.81 -25.82
C GLY A 375 -14.16 46.43 -25.18
N SER A 376 -14.25 46.33 -23.86
CA SER A 376 -14.61 45.08 -23.16
C SER A 376 -15.86 44.52 -23.82
N ARG A 377 -15.74 43.42 -24.56
CA ARG A 377 -16.89 42.74 -25.16
C ARG A 377 -17.16 41.47 -24.35
N ASP A 378 -18.41 41.39 -23.93
CA ASP A 378 -19.03 40.48 -22.98
C ASP A 378 -18.50 39.04 -22.95
N PHE A 379 -18.41 38.55 -21.70
CA PHE A 379 -17.91 37.27 -21.20
C PHE A 379 -16.39 37.11 -21.33
N HIS A 380 -15.69 37.27 -20.19
CA HIS A 380 -14.24 37.09 -20.06
C HIS A 380 -13.84 35.60 -20.12
N HIS A 381 -14.30 34.88 -21.15
CA HIS A 381 -14.04 33.46 -21.37
C HIS A 381 -12.56 33.12 -21.23
N GLY A 382 -11.68 33.94 -21.82
CA GLY A 382 -10.24 33.76 -21.70
C GLY A 382 -9.73 33.86 -20.26
N ALA A 383 -10.22 34.82 -19.46
CA ALA A 383 -9.85 34.95 -18.05
C ALA A 383 -10.30 33.73 -17.24
N ALA A 384 -11.52 33.25 -17.49
CA ALA A 384 -12.05 32.03 -16.88
C ALA A 384 -11.23 30.78 -17.25
N VAL A 385 -10.88 30.61 -18.51
CA VAL A 385 -10.03 29.49 -18.98
C VAL A 385 -8.64 29.58 -18.35
N ARG A 386 -8.05 30.78 -18.32
CA ARG A 386 -6.75 31.02 -17.67
C ARG A 386 -6.78 30.68 -16.19
N SER A 387 -7.84 31.03 -15.47
CA SER A 387 -7.87 30.89 -14.02
C SER A 387 -7.78 29.42 -13.58
N LEU A 388 -8.35 28.51 -14.38
CA LEU A 388 -8.24 27.05 -14.17
C LEU A 388 -6.83 26.51 -14.46
N ILE A 389 -6.04 27.21 -15.28
CA ILE A 389 -4.66 26.83 -15.58
C ILE A 389 -3.71 27.36 -14.51
N ASN A 390 -3.62 28.68 -14.33
CA ASN A 390 -2.55 29.29 -13.53
C ASN A 390 -2.99 30.41 -12.58
N ALA A 391 -4.24 30.42 -12.09
CA ALA A 391 -4.57 31.32 -11.00
C ALA A 391 -3.66 31.04 -9.76
N PRO A 392 -3.13 32.10 -9.12
CA PRO A 392 -2.19 31.96 -8.00
C PRO A 392 -2.85 31.37 -6.75
N LEU A 393 -2.03 30.95 -5.79
CA LEU A 393 -2.44 30.65 -4.42
C LEU A 393 -2.10 31.84 -3.54
N ASP A 394 -3.01 32.82 -3.44
CA ASP A 394 -2.75 34.09 -2.75
C ASP A 394 -3.81 34.46 -1.69
N GLY A 395 -4.76 33.56 -1.44
CA GLY A 395 -5.86 33.74 -0.50
C GLY A 395 -7.05 34.48 -1.09
N SER A 396 -7.20 34.52 -2.43
CA SER A 396 -8.26 35.26 -3.11
C SER A 396 -8.68 34.62 -4.43
N GLY A 397 -9.99 34.60 -4.69
CA GLY A 397 -10.52 34.10 -5.96
C GLY A 397 -10.39 32.58 -6.07
N VAL A 398 -10.08 32.09 -7.28
CA VAL A 398 -9.99 30.66 -7.60
C VAL A 398 -8.55 30.20 -7.74
N MET A 399 -8.35 28.87 -7.82
CA MET A 399 -7.02 28.27 -7.97
C MET A 399 -6.83 27.62 -9.33
N GLY A 400 -5.64 27.78 -9.91
CA GLY A 400 -5.23 27.05 -11.10
C GLY A 400 -4.50 25.76 -10.75
N VAL A 401 -4.49 24.79 -11.68
CA VAL A 401 -3.75 23.52 -11.50
C VAL A 401 -2.24 23.74 -11.53
N ALA A 402 -1.71 24.59 -12.41
CA ALA A 402 -0.29 24.88 -12.61
C ALA A 402 0.01 26.38 -12.41
N GLN A 403 0.09 26.81 -11.15
CA GLN A 403 0.11 28.22 -10.77
C GLN A 403 1.35 29.00 -11.23
N ASN A 404 2.46 28.31 -11.50
CA ASN A 404 3.71 28.92 -11.92
C ASN A 404 4.00 28.75 -13.43
N ALA A 405 3.06 28.19 -14.20
CA ALA A 405 3.21 28.07 -15.65
C ALA A 405 3.15 29.46 -16.34
N ASP A 406 4.03 29.67 -17.32
CA ASP A 406 4.06 30.87 -18.15
C ASP A 406 2.97 30.80 -19.23
N LEU A 407 2.14 31.83 -19.35
CA LEU A 407 1.14 31.91 -20.41
C LEU A 407 1.57 32.80 -21.57
N VAL A 408 1.33 32.30 -22.79
CA VAL A 408 1.39 33.09 -24.04
C VAL A 408 0.03 33.02 -24.70
N SER A 409 -0.70 34.12 -24.73
CA SER A 409 -2.04 34.14 -25.30
C SER A 409 -2.07 34.73 -26.71
N PHE A 410 -2.99 34.23 -27.52
CA PHE A 410 -3.36 34.75 -28.83
C PHE A 410 -4.88 34.82 -28.93
N ASP A 411 -5.40 36.01 -29.21
CA ASP A 411 -6.84 36.24 -29.41
C ASP A 411 -7.20 36.17 -30.90
N PRO A 412 -7.91 35.12 -31.35
CA PRO A 412 -8.29 34.95 -32.75
C PRO A 412 -9.70 35.50 -33.05
N TYR A 413 -10.43 36.00 -32.07
CA TYR A 413 -11.84 36.35 -32.23
C TYR A 413 -12.02 37.78 -32.76
N ASP A 414 -13.03 37.95 -33.61
CA ASP A 414 -13.43 39.25 -34.13
C ASP A 414 -14.63 39.83 -33.36
N ASP A 415 -15.10 40.99 -33.83
CA ASP A 415 -16.23 41.71 -33.27
C ASP A 415 -17.54 40.90 -33.16
N THR A 416 -17.65 39.78 -33.86
CA THR A 416 -18.80 38.84 -33.83
C THR A 416 -18.63 37.71 -32.82
N GLN A 417 -17.53 37.69 -32.05
CA GLN A 417 -17.15 36.59 -31.16
C GLN A 417 -16.97 35.26 -31.90
N THR A 418 -16.64 35.32 -33.19
CA THR A 418 -16.28 34.16 -34.00
C THR A 418 -14.91 34.37 -34.63
N THR A 419 -14.34 33.32 -35.21
CA THR A 419 -13.04 33.37 -35.89
C THR A 419 -13.09 32.63 -37.22
N ASP A 420 -12.07 32.84 -38.05
CA ASP A 420 -11.87 32.16 -39.32
C ASP A 420 -10.60 31.29 -39.30
N TRP A 421 -10.58 30.24 -40.12
CA TRP A 421 -9.45 29.30 -40.19
C TRP A 421 -8.10 29.93 -40.54
N GLY A 422 -8.08 31.05 -41.27
CA GLY A 422 -6.83 31.77 -41.56
C GLY A 422 -6.25 32.45 -40.32
N THR A 423 -7.11 33.00 -39.46
CA THR A 423 -6.72 33.60 -38.18
C THR A 423 -6.30 32.53 -37.17
N VAL A 424 -6.99 31.38 -37.13
CA VAL A 424 -6.59 30.22 -36.32
C VAL A 424 -5.20 29.70 -36.76
N GLU A 425 -4.96 29.56 -38.07
CA GLU A 425 -3.64 29.13 -38.59
C GLU A 425 -2.52 30.09 -38.19
N LEU A 426 -2.80 31.39 -38.20
CA LEU A 426 -1.86 32.43 -37.78
C LEU A 426 -1.56 32.36 -36.28
N GLY A 427 -2.58 32.18 -35.45
CA GLY A 427 -2.42 32.02 -34.00
C GLY A 427 -1.64 30.77 -33.65
N MET A 428 -1.95 29.62 -34.27
CA MET A 428 -1.23 28.37 -34.04
C MET A 428 0.24 28.48 -34.48
N SER A 429 0.49 29.14 -35.62
CA SER A 429 1.86 29.43 -36.08
C SER A 429 2.61 30.34 -35.10
N TYR A 430 1.93 31.32 -34.50
CA TYR A 430 2.50 32.21 -33.49
C TYR A 430 2.85 31.45 -32.20
N LEU A 431 1.92 30.67 -31.65
CA LEU A 431 2.14 29.90 -30.42
C LEU A 431 3.26 28.85 -30.60
N ALA A 432 3.33 28.20 -31.76
CA ALA A 432 4.42 27.28 -32.11
C ALA A 432 5.77 28.03 -32.21
N LEU A 433 5.82 29.21 -32.83
CA LEU A 433 7.03 30.04 -32.89
C LEU A 433 7.49 30.54 -31.51
N MET A 434 6.57 30.71 -30.58
CA MET A 434 6.85 31.04 -29.18
C MET A 434 7.32 29.82 -28.37
N GLN A 435 7.48 28.64 -28.98
CA GLN A 435 7.93 27.40 -28.35
C GLN A 435 7.10 27.10 -27.10
N THR A 436 5.79 27.07 -27.27
CA THR A 436 4.84 26.63 -26.23
C THR A 436 4.94 25.11 -26.09
N ASP A 437 5.02 24.62 -24.86
CA ASP A 437 5.04 23.18 -24.56
C ASP A 437 3.63 22.57 -24.69
N ILE A 438 2.62 23.36 -24.34
CA ILE A 438 1.21 22.96 -24.35
C ILE A 438 0.41 24.08 -25.01
N VAL A 439 -0.59 23.76 -25.82
CA VAL A 439 -1.52 24.73 -26.40
C VAL A 439 -2.96 24.35 -26.05
N ASN A 440 -3.61 25.19 -25.26
CA ASN A 440 -5.02 25.05 -24.91
C ASN A 440 -5.91 25.75 -25.95
N LEU A 441 -6.84 24.98 -26.51
CA LEU A 441 -7.78 25.37 -27.56
C LEU A 441 -9.21 25.19 -27.02
N SER A 442 -9.68 26.16 -26.24
CA SER A 442 -11.06 26.19 -25.74
C SER A 442 -12.01 26.75 -26.81
N MET A 443 -12.04 26.11 -27.97
CA MET A 443 -12.80 26.50 -29.15
C MET A 443 -13.20 25.28 -29.99
N GLY A 444 -14.24 25.42 -30.81
CA GLY A 444 -14.72 24.31 -31.63
C GLY A 444 -15.66 24.74 -32.75
N VAL A 445 -16.16 23.75 -33.49
CA VAL A 445 -17.13 23.92 -34.57
C VAL A 445 -18.40 23.20 -34.17
N SER A 446 -19.55 23.88 -34.23
CA SER A 446 -20.83 23.28 -33.85
C SER A 446 -21.11 21.98 -34.62
N GLY A 447 -21.50 20.95 -33.87
CA GLY A 447 -21.82 19.61 -34.35
C GLY A 447 -20.62 18.68 -34.55
N TRP A 448 -19.40 19.13 -34.21
CA TRP A 448 -18.17 18.34 -34.37
C TRP A 448 -17.41 18.20 -33.06
N THR A 449 -16.93 16.99 -32.79
CA THR A 449 -15.92 16.74 -31.75
C THR A 449 -14.54 17.17 -32.24
N LEU A 450 -14.23 16.87 -33.50
CA LEU A 450 -13.06 17.33 -34.24
C LEU A 450 -13.43 17.56 -35.71
N ALA A 451 -13.49 18.83 -36.11
CA ALA A 451 -13.81 19.22 -37.47
C ALA A 451 -12.67 18.89 -38.47
N PRO A 452 -12.97 18.46 -39.71
CA PRO A 452 -11.94 18.09 -40.68
C PRO A 452 -10.97 19.21 -41.06
N GLU A 453 -11.39 20.46 -40.96
CA GLU A 453 -10.58 21.64 -41.28
C GLU A 453 -9.36 21.82 -40.36
N TRP A 454 -9.36 21.20 -39.17
CA TRP A 454 -8.19 21.18 -38.29
C TRP A 454 -6.97 20.54 -38.95
N GLU A 455 -7.16 19.59 -39.89
CA GLU A 455 -6.05 18.99 -40.66
C GLU A 455 -5.20 20.06 -41.33
N ARG A 456 -5.82 21.10 -41.90
CA ARG A 456 -5.10 22.19 -42.56
C ARG A 456 -4.19 22.95 -41.58
N ILE A 457 -4.64 23.12 -40.34
CA ILE A 457 -3.93 23.88 -39.31
C ILE A 457 -2.69 23.11 -38.85
N PHE A 458 -2.86 21.83 -38.53
CA PHE A 458 -1.77 20.94 -38.11
C PHE A 458 -0.79 20.62 -39.25
N THR A 459 -1.21 20.76 -40.50
CA THR A 459 -0.32 20.66 -41.66
C THR A 459 0.37 21.96 -42.06
N SER A 460 0.09 23.08 -41.37
CA SER A 460 0.76 24.34 -41.65
C SER A 460 2.27 24.24 -41.42
N PRO A 461 3.11 24.94 -42.22
CA PRO A 461 4.56 24.78 -42.13
C PRO A 461 5.17 25.10 -40.76
N PHE A 462 4.62 26.07 -40.03
CA PHE A 462 5.16 26.43 -38.70
C PHE A 462 4.78 25.42 -37.64
N VAL A 463 3.54 24.95 -37.62
CA VAL A 463 3.10 23.90 -36.67
C VAL A 463 3.89 22.61 -36.92
N ARG A 464 4.11 22.21 -38.17
CA ARG A 464 4.97 21.06 -38.52
C ARG A 464 6.46 21.22 -38.18
N LEU A 465 6.96 22.44 -38.00
CA LEU A 465 8.38 22.69 -37.74
C LEU A 465 8.69 22.88 -36.26
N PHE A 466 7.70 23.31 -35.47
CA PHE A 466 7.89 23.73 -34.08
C PHE A 466 6.90 23.10 -33.10
N GLY A 467 5.89 22.38 -33.59
CA GLY A 467 4.85 21.76 -32.76
C GLY A 467 5.01 20.27 -32.52
N ASP A 468 6.11 19.64 -33.01
CA ASP A 468 6.36 18.20 -32.82
C ASP A 468 6.54 17.83 -31.33
N ASP A 469 7.00 18.78 -30.50
CA ASP A 469 7.15 18.57 -29.04
C ASP A 469 6.01 19.23 -28.23
N THR A 470 5.02 19.84 -28.92
CA THR A 470 3.92 20.57 -28.28
C THR A 470 2.70 19.66 -28.11
N LEU A 471 2.12 19.62 -26.91
CA LEU A 471 0.83 18.99 -26.65
C LEU A 471 -0.32 19.96 -27.02
N PHE A 472 -1.30 19.50 -27.79
CA PHE A 472 -2.47 20.28 -28.18
C PHE A 472 -3.71 19.74 -27.46
N VAL A 473 -4.33 20.59 -26.64
CA VAL A 473 -5.52 20.23 -25.83
C VAL A 473 -6.72 20.97 -26.37
N LEU A 474 -7.68 20.25 -26.95
CA LEU A 474 -8.85 20.80 -27.63
C LEU A 474 -10.14 20.47 -26.87
N ALA A 475 -11.00 21.46 -26.66
CA ALA A 475 -12.33 21.23 -26.13
C ALA A 475 -13.21 20.45 -27.15
N ALA A 476 -13.93 19.43 -26.70
CA ALA A 476 -14.74 18.57 -27.56
C ALA A 476 -15.94 19.29 -28.19
N GLY A 477 -16.44 20.37 -27.60
CA GLY A 477 -17.63 21.08 -28.05
C GLY A 477 -18.89 20.74 -27.26
N ASN A 478 -19.94 21.56 -27.42
CA ASN A 478 -21.07 21.67 -26.49
C ASN A 478 -22.44 21.37 -27.13
N ASP A 479 -22.52 20.51 -28.14
CA ASP A 479 -23.76 20.20 -28.87
C ASP A 479 -24.42 18.87 -28.44
N GLY A 480 -23.82 18.13 -27.50
CA GLY A 480 -24.24 16.79 -27.10
C GLY A 480 -24.09 15.73 -28.21
N ALA A 481 -23.25 16.01 -29.21
CA ALA A 481 -23.10 15.21 -30.42
C ALA A 481 -22.04 14.12 -30.23
N ALA A 482 -22.30 12.92 -30.77
CA ALA A 482 -21.28 11.89 -30.94
C ALA A 482 -20.72 11.94 -32.37
N GLN A 483 -19.39 12.00 -32.51
CA GLN A 483 -18.79 12.04 -33.84
C GLN A 483 -18.90 10.67 -34.53
N THR A 484 -19.44 10.69 -35.75
CA THR A 484 -19.70 9.48 -36.56
C THR A 484 -18.97 9.48 -37.89
N VAL A 485 -18.28 10.58 -38.21
CA VAL A 485 -17.61 10.79 -39.49
C VAL A 485 -16.11 10.82 -39.26
N ASP A 486 -15.42 9.92 -39.97
CA ASP A 486 -13.96 9.89 -40.03
C ASP A 486 -13.40 11.20 -40.58
N VAL A 487 -12.25 11.59 -40.03
CA VAL A 487 -11.51 12.77 -40.49
C VAL A 487 -10.30 12.28 -41.30
N ASP A 488 -10.07 12.85 -42.49
CA ASP A 488 -8.82 12.62 -43.22
C ASP A 488 -7.69 13.37 -42.52
N TRP A 489 -6.70 12.63 -42.03
CA TRP A 489 -5.57 13.12 -41.26
C TRP A 489 -4.23 12.76 -41.94
N THR A 490 -4.25 12.46 -43.24
CA THR A 490 -3.10 11.94 -44.01
C THR A 490 -1.84 12.81 -43.95
N GLY A 491 -1.99 14.12 -43.74
CA GLY A 491 -0.88 15.07 -43.73
C GLY A 491 -0.30 15.37 -42.36
N VAL A 492 -0.95 15.00 -41.26
CA VAL A 492 -0.53 15.39 -39.91
C VAL A 492 0.33 14.28 -39.31
N ASN A 493 1.51 14.65 -38.83
CA ASN A 493 2.49 13.68 -38.33
C ASN A 493 2.33 13.37 -36.83
N THR A 494 1.52 14.16 -36.11
CA THR A 494 1.49 14.22 -34.65
C THR A 494 0.09 13.93 -34.10
N VAL A 495 -0.50 12.79 -34.46
CA VAL A 495 -1.76 12.33 -33.83
C VAL A 495 -1.58 12.16 -32.32
N GLU A 496 -0.39 11.73 -31.92
CA GLU A 496 -0.05 11.39 -30.54
C GLU A 496 0.00 12.62 -29.62
N ASN A 497 0.19 13.82 -30.20
CA ASN A 497 0.24 15.08 -29.45
C ASN A 497 -1.13 15.76 -29.30
N LEU A 498 -2.23 15.10 -29.68
CA LEU A 498 -3.57 15.68 -29.60
C LEU A 498 -4.34 15.05 -28.45
N LEU A 499 -4.93 15.88 -27.60
CA LEU A 499 -5.94 15.51 -26.62
C LEU A 499 -7.23 16.25 -26.91
N ILE A 500 -8.35 15.53 -26.90
CA ILE A 500 -9.69 16.09 -27.03
C ILE A 500 -10.40 15.88 -25.70
N VAL A 501 -10.99 16.95 -25.15
CA VAL A 501 -11.46 16.96 -23.77
C VAL A 501 -12.97 17.14 -23.71
N GLY A 502 -13.67 16.12 -23.23
CA GLY A 502 -15.09 16.18 -22.88
C GLY A 502 -15.34 16.73 -21.48
N SER A 503 -16.62 16.99 -21.17
CA SER A 503 -17.07 17.53 -19.88
C SER A 503 -17.87 16.50 -19.11
N VAL A 504 -17.62 16.37 -17.81
CA VAL A 504 -18.51 15.70 -16.85
C VAL A 504 -19.20 16.69 -15.92
N ASP A 505 -20.35 16.27 -15.42
CA ASP A 505 -21.10 16.92 -14.35
C ASP A 505 -20.46 16.66 -12.97
N PRO A 506 -20.90 17.35 -11.89
CA PRO A 506 -20.38 17.12 -10.55
C PRO A 506 -20.58 15.69 -10.02
N GLY A 507 -21.46 14.90 -10.63
CA GLY A 507 -21.67 13.48 -10.31
C GLY A 507 -20.78 12.52 -11.10
N GLY A 508 -19.90 13.03 -11.97
CA GLY A 508 -19.03 12.22 -12.83
C GLY A 508 -19.72 11.65 -14.07
N HIS A 509 -20.97 12.04 -14.37
CA HIS A 509 -21.64 11.63 -15.60
C HIS A 509 -21.26 12.57 -16.75
N ILE A 510 -21.24 12.06 -17.98
CA ILE A 510 -20.99 12.91 -19.15
C ILE A 510 -22.02 14.05 -19.18
N SER A 511 -21.55 15.30 -19.23
CA SER A 511 -22.43 16.47 -19.29
C SER A 511 -23.35 16.36 -20.50
N SER A 512 -24.62 16.73 -20.35
CA SER A 512 -25.62 16.56 -21.42
C SER A 512 -25.26 17.29 -22.72
N PHE A 513 -24.52 18.40 -22.61
CA PHE A 513 -24.01 19.17 -23.74
C PHE A 513 -22.66 18.67 -24.28
N SER A 514 -21.92 17.81 -23.56
CA SER A 514 -20.59 17.41 -24.02
C SER A 514 -20.68 16.60 -25.30
N ASN A 515 -19.93 17.02 -26.32
CA ASN A 515 -19.67 16.18 -27.48
C ASN A 515 -18.81 14.97 -27.07
N ARG A 516 -18.89 13.90 -27.87
CA ARG A 516 -18.29 12.59 -27.60
C ARG A 516 -17.49 12.12 -28.81
N PRO A 517 -16.42 11.34 -28.61
CA PRO A 517 -15.56 10.90 -29.70
C PRO A 517 -16.27 9.94 -30.65
N GLY A 518 -17.21 9.12 -30.15
CA GLY A 518 -17.82 8.05 -30.92
C GLY A 518 -16.76 7.07 -31.44
N GLU A 519 -17.09 6.39 -32.54
CA GLU A 519 -16.21 5.41 -33.20
C GLU A 519 -15.41 6.00 -34.37
N ALA A 520 -15.50 7.31 -34.58
CA ALA A 520 -14.86 7.98 -35.71
C ALA A 520 -13.32 7.99 -35.56
N CYS A 521 -12.64 7.99 -36.70
CA CYS A 521 -11.19 7.83 -36.75
C CYS A 521 -10.47 8.93 -37.54
N LEU A 522 -9.24 9.23 -37.11
CA LEU A 522 -8.24 10.02 -37.82
C LEU A 522 -7.55 9.15 -38.88
N THR A 523 -8.13 9.11 -40.07
CA THR A 523 -7.69 8.20 -41.13
C THR A 523 -6.43 8.69 -41.84
N VAL A 524 -5.52 7.76 -42.15
CA VAL A 524 -4.34 8.02 -42.98
C VAL A 524 -4.54 7.31 -44.31
N ARG A 525 -4.63 8.08 -45.40
CA ARG A 525 -4.96 7.62 -46.75
C ARG A 525 -6.26 6.79 -46.79
N GLY A 526 -7.25 7.20 -46.00
CA GLY A 526 -8.56 6.56 -45.89
C GLY A 526 -8.55 5.24 -45.10
N SER A 527 -7.53 4.97 -44.30
CA SER A 527 -7.46 3.79 -43.41
C SER A 527 -7.25 4.24 -41.96
N CYS A 528 -8.03 3.69 -41.04
CA CYS A 528 -7.85 3.88 -39.60
C CYS A 528 -6.67 3.06 -39.10
N GLN A 529 -5.71 3.68 -38.43
CA GLN A 529 -4.56 3.00 -37.82
C GLN A 529 -4.85 2.72 -36.33
N PRO A 530 -4.15 1.77 -35.70
CA PRO A 530 -4.23 1.60 -34.24
C PRO A 530 -3.86 2.91 -33.51
N GLY A 531 -4.62 3.29 -32.47
CA GLY A 531 -4.40 4.52 -31.70
C GLY A 531 -4.86 5.82 -32.37
N HIS A 532 -5.56 5.71 -33.52
CA HIS A 532 -6.05 6.87 -34.28
C HIS A 532 -7.57 7.07 -34.17
N ARG A 533 -8.30 6.24 -33.43
CA ARG A 533 -9.71 6.53 -33.17
C ARG A 533 -9.77 7.76 -32.29
N LEU A 534 -10.81 8.59 -32.45
CA LEU A 534 -10.93 9.80 -31.61
C LEU A 534 -10.93 9.44 -30.13
N MET A 535 -11.57 8.33 -29.74
CA MET A 535 -11.57 7.86 -28.36
C MET A 535 -10.18 7.48 -27.83
N ASP A 536 -9.24 7.07 -28.69
CA ASP A 536 -7.86 6.77 -28.28
C ASP A 536 -7.10 8.06 -27.86
N ARG A 537 -7.62 9.24 -28.22
CA ARG A 537 -7.06 10.58 -27.92
C ARG A 537 -8.06 11.46 -27.17
N PHE A 538 -9.02 10.85 -26.49
CA PHE A 538 -10.09 11.54 -25.77
C PHE A 538 -10.05 11.18 -24.28
N LEU A 539 -10.28 12.18 -23.44
CA LEU A 539 -10.55 12.00 -22.01
C LEU A 539 -11.58 13.05 -21.57
N VAL A 540 -12.17 12.89 -20.39
CA VAL A 540 -13.09 13.87 -19.83
C VAL A 540 -12.47 14.57 -18.62
N ALA A 541 -12.86 15.81 -18.38
CA ALA A 541 -12.56 16.52 -17.14
C ALA A 541 -13.82 17.25 -16.65
N PRO A 542 -13.89 17.66 -15.37
CA PRO A 542 -15.01 18.46 -14.89
C PRO A 542 -15.14 19.75 -15.71
N GLY A 543 -16.33 19.99 -16.26
CA GLY A 543 -16.58 21.16 -17.09
C GLY A 543 -17.94 21.80 -16.86
N GLU A 544 -18.72 21.32 -15.89
CA GLU A 544 -20.05 21.82 -15.55
C GLU A 544 -20.08 22.37 -14.13
N LEU A 545 -20.72 23.52 -13.96
CA LEU A 545 -20.78 24.28 -12.70
C LEU A 545 -19.40 24.60 -12.10
N ILE A 546 -18.43 24.91 -12.95
CA ILE A 546 -17.05 25.22 -12.56
C ILE A 546 -16.96 26.68 -12.09
N LEU A 547 -16.33 26.93 -10.95
CA LEU A 547 -16.04 28.27 -10.48
C LEU A 547 -14.76 28.82 -11.13
N VAL A 548 -14.85 30.01 -11.72
CA VAL A 548 -13.76 30.65 -12.48
C VAL A 548 -13.66 32.15 -12.19
N ASP A 549 -12.55 32.78 -12.58
CA ASP A 549 -12.41 34.24 -12.57
C ASP A 549 -13.39 34.85 -13.59
N ASP A 550 -14.15 35.86 -13.16
CA ASP A 550 -15.14 36.53 -13.99
C ASP A 550 -14.53 37.57 -14.96
N GLY A 551 -13.23 37.83 -14.86
CA GLY A 551 -12.55 38.90 -15.57
C GLY A 551 -12.95 40.32 -15.11
N ASP A 552 -13.76 40.42 -14.06
CA ASP A 552 -14.18 41.48 -13.12
C ASP A 552 -13.28 41.76 -11.90
N GLY A 553 -12.68 40.68 -11.37
CA GLY A 553 -12.06 40.64 -10.04
C GLY A 553 -12.97 39.95 -9.01
N GLY A 554 -14.03 39.30 -9.48
CA GLY A 554 -14.86 38.35 -8.75
C GLY A 554 -14.78 36.96 -9.39
N VAL A 555 -15.81 36.16 -9.13
CA VAL A 555 -15.91 34.77 -9.59
C VAL A 555 -17.29 34.50 -10.15
N VAL A 556 -17.40 33.53 -11.06
CA VAL A 556 -18.66 33.11 -11.69
C VAL A 556 -18.67 31.62 -11.95
N ARG A 557 -19.86 31.00 -11.93
CA ARG A 557 -20.07 29.59 -12.30
C ARG A 557 -20.30 29.46 -13.80
N VAL A 558 -19.58 28.54 -14.43
CA VAL A 558 -19.63 28.34 -15.89
C VAL A 558 -19.75 26.85 -16.23
N SER A 559 -20.31 26.56 -17.41
CA SER A 559 -20.43 25.19 -17.93
C SER A 559 -20.05 25.11 -19.40
N GLY A 560 -19.24 24.12 -19.77
CA GLY A 560 -18.75 23.90 -21.12
C GLY A 560 -17.45 23.09 -21.16
N THR A 561 -17.25 22.35 -22.25
CA THR A 561 -15.99 21.64 -22.53
C THR A 561 -14.77 22.58 -22.60
N SER A 562 -15.01 23.87 -22.88
CA SER A 562 -14.02 24.95 -22.80
C SER A 562 -13.37 25.11 -21.42
N PHE A 563 -14.04 24.66 -20.34
CA PHE A 563 -13.54 24.72 -18.96
C PHE A 563 -12.96 23.38 -18.48
N ALA A 564 -13.27 22.28 -19.18
CA ALA A 564 -12.63 20.99 -18.97
C ALA A 564 -11.21 20.96 -19.56
N ALA A 565 -11.03 21.45 -20.79
CA ALA A 565 -9.73 21.53 -21.49
C ALA A 565 -8.59 22.22 -20.69
N PRO A 566 -8.80 23.38 -20.03
CA PRO A 566 -7.75 24.02 -19.25
C PRO A 566 -7.29 23.22 -18.02
N LEU A 567 -8.16 22.41 -17.41
CA LEU A 567 -7.76 21.52 -16.32
C LEU A 567 -6.74 20.48 -16.80
N VAL A 568 -6.99 19.90 -17.98
CA VAL A 568 -6.07 18.96 -18.64
C VAL A 568 -4.76 19.66 -19.02
N SER A 569 -4.84 20.88 -19.55
CA SER A 569 -3.65 21.69 -19.89
C SER A 569 -2.81 22.03 -18.66
N GLY A 570 -3.45 22.34 -17.53
CA GLY A 570 -2.78 22.57 -16.26
C GLY A 570 -2.14 21.29 -15.71
N ALA A 571 -2.83 20.15 -15.78
CA ALA A 571 -2.27 18.85 -15.38
C ALA A 571 -1.05 18.47 -16.24
N ALA A 572 -1.13 18.66 -17.56
CA ALA A 572 0.00 18.46 -18.47
C ALA A 572 1.21 19.33 -18.08
N ALA A 573 0.97 20.57 -17.65
CA ALA A 573 2.03 21.47 -17.22
C ALA A 573 2.69 21.03 -15.91
N LEU A 574 1.94 20.44 -14.97
CA LEU A 574 2.54 19.83 -13.78
C LEU A 574 3.47 18.66 -14.15
N VAL A 575 3.00 17.76 -15.03
CA VAL A 575 3.78 16.61 -15.50
C VAL A 575 5.06 17.08 -16.21
N LYS A 576 4.94 17.99 -17.19
CA LYS A 576 6.07 18.54 -17.95
C LYS A 576 7.04 19.34 -17.07
N GLY A 577 6.53 20.10 -16.09
CA GLY A 577 7.35 20.88 -15.17
C GLY A 577 8.28 20.01 -14.32
N HIS A 578 7.82 18.80 -13.97
CA HIS A 578 8.60 17.82 -13.22
C HIS A 578 9.52 16.96 -14.11
N TRP A 579 9.00 16.45 -15.23
CA TRP A 579 9.74 15.64 -16.21
C TRP A 579 9.93 16.42 -17.53
N GLY A 580 10.85 17.39 -17.52
CA GLY A 580 11.04 18.37 -18.60
C GLY A 580 11.40 17.79 -19.97
N TRP A 581 11.87 16.55 -20.01
CA TRP A 581 12.27 15.85 -21.23
C TRP A 581 11.14 15.06 -21.90
N LEU A 582 9.94 14.98 -21.28
CA LEU A 582 8.78 14.34 -21.92
C LEU A 582 8.29 15.20 -23.08
N GLU A 583 8.13 14.62 -24.26
CA GLU A 583 7.61 15.32 -25.45
C GLU A 583 6.07 15.33 -25.43
N GLY A 584 5.45 16.04 -26.37
CA GLY A 584 3.99 16.21 -26.42
C GLY A 584 3.22 14.87 -26.42
N ALA A 585 3.71 13.87 -27.15
CA ALA A 585 3.14 12.52 -27.17
C ALA A 585 3.23 11.82 -25.79
N ASP A 586 4.39 11.92 -25.13
CA ASP A 586 4.59 11.32 -23.81
C ASP A 586 3.67 11.94 -22.76
N LEU A 587 3.49 13.27 -22.80
CA LEU A 587 2.55 13.96 -21.92
C LEU A 587 1.11 13.51 -22.15
N ALA A 588 0.69 13.36 -23.41
CA ALA A 588 -0.64 12.88 -23.75
C ALA A 588 -0.86 11.47 -23.19
N ASP A 589 0.09 10.56 -23.42
CA ASP A 589 -0.02 9.17 -23.00
C ASP A 589 -0.01 9.03 -21.47
N VAL A 590 0.77 9.83 -20.75
CA VAL A 590 0.73 9.86 -19.27
C VAL A 590 -0.66 10.25 -18.77
N LEU A 591 -1.25 11.32 -19.30
CA LEU A 591 -2.57 11.79 -18.86
C LEU A 591 -3.67 10.79 -19.20
N LEU A 592 -3.64 10.21 -20.40
CA LEU A 592 -4.61 9.20 -20.86
C LEU A 592 -4.51 7.93 -20.01
N GLN A 593 -3.31 7.38 -19.81
CA GLN A 593 -3.13 6.13 -19.06
C GLN A 593 -3.37 6.26 -17.56
N SER A 594 -3.21 7.47 -17.01
CA SER A 594 -3.50 7.74 -15.60
C SER A 594 -4.97 8.06 -15.31
N ALA A 595 -5.80 8.25 -16.34
CA ALA A 595 -7.19 8.65 -16.18
C ALA A 595 -7.99 7.59 -15.42
N THR A 596 -8.94 8.04 -14.62
CA THR A 596 -9.88 7.16 -13.92
C THR A 596 -10.90 6.66 -14.91
N ASP A 597 -10.87 5.36 -15.20
CA ASP A 597 -11.79 4.71 -16.15
C ASP A 597 -13.26 4.99 -15.79
N LEU A 598 -14.05 5.38 -16.79
CA LEU A 598 -15.47 5.68 -16.66
C LEU A 598 -16.22 5.09 -17.84
N GLY A 599 -17.40 4.52 -17.58
CA GLY A 599 -18.24 3.93 -18.63
C GLY A 599 -17.98 2.45 -18.79
N ASP A 600 -17.72 2.02 -20.03
CA ASP A 600 -17.34 0.63 -20.30
C ASP A 600 -15.85 0.43 -19.93
N GLU A 601 -15.46 -0.79 -19.54
CA GLU A 601 -14.07 -1.06 -19.12
C GLU A 601 -13.05 -0.72 -20.22
N GLY A 602 -12.12 0.19 -19.91
CA GLY A 602 -11.09 0.69 -20.82
C GLY A 602 -11.60 1.75 -21.80
N VAL A 603 -10.84 1.98 -22.88
CA VAL A 603 -11.13 3.09 -23.81
C VAL A 603 -12.48 2.93 -24.52
N ASP A 604 -13.41 3.86 -24.32
CA ASP A 604 -14.77 3.80 -24.85
C ASP A 604 -15.21 5.02 -25.70
N ALA A 605 -16.35 4.88 -26.38
CA ALA A 605 -16.87 5.86 -27.34
C ALA A 605 -17.54 7.11 -26.72
N VAL A 606 -17.67 7.16 -25.39
CA VAL A 606 -18.33 8.22 -24.60
C VAL A 606 -17.32 9.03 -23.80
N TYR A 607 -16.53 8.36 -22.97
CA TYR A 607 -15.57 8.91 -22.03
C TYR A 607 -14.12 8.84 -22.52
N GLY A 608 -13.85 8.09 -23.60
CA GLY A 608 -12.48 7.87 -24.05
C GLY A 608 -11.73 7.07 -23.01
N HIS A 609 -10.60 7.60 -22.51
CA HIS A 609 -9.83 6.98 -21.42
C HIS A 609 -10.39 7.23 -20.02
N GLY A 610 -11.48 8.00 -19.88
CA GLY A 610 -12.09 8.30 -18.60
C GLY A 610 -11.74 9.69 -18.06
N LEU A 611 -11.90 9.87 -16.75
CA LEU A 611 -11.78 11.15 -16.06
C LEU A 611 -10.33 11.52 -15.74
N LEU A 612 -9.95 12.77 -16.02
CA LEU A 612 -8.67 13.34 -15.62
C LEU A 612 -8.35 13.03 -14.16
N ASN A 613 -7.16 12.50 -13.90
CA ASN A 613 -6.68 12.17 -12.56
C ASN A 613 -5.28 12.76 -12.38
N VAL A 614 -5.19 13.93 -11.76
CA VAL A 614 -3.93 14.68 -11.67
C VAL A 614 -2.94 13.99 -10.73
N ALA A 615 -3.39 13.48 -9.57
CA ALA A 615 -2.52 12.70 -8.69
C ALA A 615 -2.04 11.39 -9.37
N GLY A 616 -2.91 10.72 -10.14
CA GLY A 616 -2.53 9.55 -10.94
C GLY A 616 -1.45 9.88 -11.97
N ALA A 617 -1.57 11.01 -12.67
CA ALA A 617 -0.57 11.48 -13.63
C ALA A 617 0.79 11.80 -12.97
N MET A 618 0.81 12.13 -11.68
CA MET A 618 2.03 12.38 -10.92
C MET A 618 2.58 11.12 -10.21
N ALA A 619 1.87 9.99 -10.31
CA ALA A 619 2.24 8.69 -9.76
C ALA A 619 2.67 7.71 -10.87
N PRO A 620 3.30 6.56 -10.51
CA PRO A 620 3.47 5.45 -11.43
C PRO A 620 2.12 4.98 -11.99
N ILE A 621 2.04 4.76 -13.31
CA ILE A 621 0.87 4.20 -14.00
C ILE A 621 0.77 2.71 -13.65
N ASP A 622 1.89 1.99 -13.71
CA ASP A 622 1.98 0.59 -13.29
C ASP A 622 3.16 0.39 -12.33
N ALA A 623 2.86 0.15 -11.06
CA ALA A 623 3.86 -0.10 -10.04
C ALA A 623 4.67 -1.39 -10.29
N GLY A 624 4.11 -2.38 -11.01
CA GLY A 624 4.78 -3.64 -11.34
C GLY A 624 5.90 -3.49 -12.38
N ASP A 625 5.80 -2.48 -13.24
CA ASP A 625 6.74 -2.20 -14.33
C ASP A 625 7.88 -1.26 -13.92
N LEU A 626 7.89 -0.83 -12.65
CA LEU A 626 8.97 -0.02 -12.12
C LEU A 626 10.31 -0.77 -12.16
N TYR A 627 11.39 -0.02 -12.33
CA TYR A 627 12.74 -0.56 -12.34
C TYR A 627 13.78 0.38 -11.73
N VAL A 628 14.91 -0.17 -11.30
CA VAL A 628 16.11 0.56 -10.90
C VAL A 628 17.20 0.34 -11.95
N VAL A 629 18.00 1.37 -12.22
CA VAL A 629 19.15 1.26 -13.13
C VAL A 629 20.43 1.05 -12.33
N ASP A 630 21.05 -0.12 -12.51
CA ASP A 630 22.29 -0.50 -11.83
C ASP A 630 23.53 0.23 -12.36
N ARG A 631 24.64 0.15 -11.61
CA ARG A 631 25.95 0.74 -11.99
C ARG A 631 26.52 0.31 -13.34
N ARG A 632 25.94 -0.72 -13.99
CA ARG A 632 26.31 -1.20 -15.34
C ARG A 632 25.33 -0.70 -16.40
N GLY A 633 24.34 0.11 -16.03
CA GLY A 633 23.28 0.61 -16.90
C GLY A 633 22.19 -0.42 -17.22
N ARG A 634 22.06 -1.49 -16.43
CA ARG A 634 21.00 -2.49 -16.61
C ARG A 634 19.76 -2.09 -15.81
N GLN A 635 18.59 -2.25 -16.40
CA GLN A 635 17.32 -2.18 -15.69
C GLN A 635 17.14 -3.45 -14.85
N VAL A 636 16.85 -3.26 -13.57
CA VAL A 636 16.53 -4.30 -12.60
C VAL A 636 15.10 -4.04 -12.16
N SER A 637 14.19 -4.97 -12.45
CA SER A 637 12.78 -4.84 -12.07
C SER A 637 12.64 -4.59 -10.57
N ALA A 638 11.75 -3.68 -10.24
CA ALA A 638 11.48 -3.16 -8.92
C ALA A 638 10.13 -3.66 -8.37
N SER A 639 9.58 -4.75 -8.94
CA SER A 639 8.20 -5.23 -8.72
C SER A 639 7.81 -5.38 -7.25
N ASP A 640 8.78 -5.50 -6.34
CA ASP A 640 8.61 -5.24 -4.91
C ASP A 640 9.90 -4.63 -4.37
N VAL A 641 10.02 -3.32 -4.21
CA VAL A 641 11.20 -2.72 -3.56
C VAL A 641 10.96 -2.64 -2.06
N MET A 642 11.37 -3.67 -1.33
CA MET A 642 11.15 -3.75 0.12
C MET A 642 12.40 -4.21 0.84
N ILE A 643 12.57 -3.75 2.08
CA ILE A 643 13.58 -4.24 3.03
C ILE A 643 12.87 -4.64 4.33
N ASP A 644 13.17 -5.81 4.86
CA ASP A 644 12.71 -6.24 6.18
C ASP A 644 13.35 -5.38 7.29
N GLY A 645 12.60 -4.38 7.77
CA GLY A 645 13.00 -3.49 8.86
C GLY A 645 13.05 -4.15 10.25
N GLY A 646 12.51 -5.35 10.41
CA GLY A 646 12.49 -6.06 11.69
C GLY A 646 13.87 -6.55 12.12
N ARG A 647 14.75 -6.85 11.16
CA ARG A 647 16.08 -7.43 11.40
C ARG A 647 17.25 -6.49 11.09
N LEU A 648 17.06 -5.49 10.23
CA LEU A 648 17.99 -4.37 9.98
C LEU A 648 17.33 -3.04 10.31
N ARG A 649 18.01 -2.20 11.10
CA ARG A 649 17.50 -0.87 11.48
C ARG A 649 18.36 0.23 10.85
N PHE A 650 17.69 1.19 10.23
CA PHE A 650 18.28 2.41 9.69
C PHE A 650 18.19 3.54 10.71
N ARG A 651 19.16 4.46 10.68
CA ARG A 651 19.17 5.62 11.57
C ARG A 651 18.13 6.64 11.10
N TYR A 652 17.16 6.95 11.96
CA TYR A 652 16.04 7.86 11.67
C TYR A 652 16.48 9.24 11.16
N GLY A 653 15.72 9.79 10.20
CA GLY A 653 15.90 11.15 9.69
C GLY A 653 16.96 11.26 8.59
N SER A 654 17.33 10.14 7.96
CA SER A 654 18.14 10.13 6.74
C SER A 654 17.30 10.60 5.55
N SER A 655 17.82 11.54 4.75
CA SER A 655 17.22 11.93 3.47
C SER A 655 17.51 10.90 2.37
N ASP A 656 17.65 9.64 2.74
CA ASP A 656 18.09 8.56 1.88
C ASP A 656 16.89 8.07 1.06
N THR A 657 17.09 7.95 -0.25
CA THR A 657 16.02 7.61 -1.20
C THR A 657 16.46 6.55 -2.19
N VAL A 658 15.49 5.78 -2.66
CA VAL A 658 15.59 4.90 -3.81
C VAL A 658 14.87 5.57 -4.97
N VAL A 659 15.56 5.65 -6.11
CA VAL A 659 14.99 6.18 -7.35
C VAL A 659 14.47 5.01 -8.18
N LEU A 660 13.16 5.00 -8.43
CA LEU A 660 12.50 4.08 -9.33
C LEU A 660 12.22 4.79 -10.66
N PHE A 661 12.24 4.02 -11.73
CA PHE A 661 11.98 4.50 -13.08
C PHE A 661 10.82 3.73 -13.68
N GLU A 662 10.06 4.40 -14.53
CA GLU A 662 8.99 3.84 -15.34
C GLU A 662 9.24 4.24 -16.79
N ASN A 663 9.06 3.33 -17.74
CA ASN A 663 9.18 3.68 -19.15
C ASN A 663 7.89 4.34 -19.64
N VAL A 664 8.02 5.42 -20.40
CA VAL A 664 6.91 6.05 -21.14
C VAL A 664 7.40 6.17 -22.57
N ASN A 665 6.77 5.44 -23.51
CA ASN A 665 7.21 5.36 -24.90
C ASN A 665 8.72 5.03 -25.02
N ASP A 666 9.49 5.89 -25.68
CA ASP A 666 10.94 5.76 -25.87
C ASP A 666 11.76 6.48 -24.76
N THR A 667 11.09 6.99 -23.73
CA THR A 667 11.66 7.74 -22.60
C THR A 667 11.22 7.14 -21.25
N PHE A 668 11.37 7.89 -20.16
CA PHE A 668 11.04 7.42 -18.82
C PHE A 668 10.63 8.55 -17.88
N ARG A 669 10.03 8.17 -16.75
CA ARG A 669 9.78 9.00 -15.56
C ARG A 669 10.55 8.43 -14.37
N ASP A 670 10.93 9.29 -13.44
CA ASP A 670 11.59 8.90 -12.18
C ASP A 670 10.75 9.26 -10.94
N PHE A 671 10.83 8.41 -9.92
CA PHE A 671 10.12 8.54 -8.64
C PHE A 671 11.08 8.29 -7.48
N GLU A 672 11.14 9.21 -6.51
CA GLU A 672 12.01 9.08 -5.34
C GLU A 672 11.19 8.57 -4.13
N ILE A 673 11.57 7.41 -3.59
CA ILE A 673 10.94 6.82 -2.40
C ILE A 673 11.95 6.87 -1.24
N SER A 674 11.55 7.40 -0.08
CA SER A 674 12.42 7.43 1.09
C SER A 674 12.61 6.03 1.69
N VAL A 675 13.81 5.76 2.21
CA VAL A 675 14.10 4.49 2.93
C VAL A 675 13.17 4.33 4.15
N ASP A 676 12.79 5.44 4.78
CA ASP A 676 11.80 5.45 5.85
C ASP A 676 10.43 4.96 5.35
N ALA A 677 9.95 5.41 4.17
CA ALA A 677 8.71 4.92 3.59
C ALA A 677 8.78 3.43 3.22
N LEU A 678 9.90 2.97 2.67
CA LEU A 678 10.14 1.55 2.34
C LEU A 678 10.02 0.63 3.57
N THR A 679 10.32 1.15 4.76
CA THR A 679 10.35 0.35 6.01
C THR A 679 9.13 0.58 6.90
N ALA A 680 8.51 1.77 6.87
CA ALA A 680 7.43 2.17 7.77
C ALA A 680 6.03 1.67 7.39
N GLY A 681 5.74 1.51 6.09
CA GLY A 681 4.40 1.19 5.57
C GLY A 681 4.23 -0.24 5.07
N SER A 682 5.25 -1.08 5.22
CA SER A 682 5.22 -2.43 4.67
C SER A 682 4.24 -3.33 5.43
N SER A 683 3.27 -3.92 4.73
CA SER A 683 2.45 -5.02 5.25
C SER A 683 3.33 -6.18 5.76
N LEU A 684 4.53 -6.32 5.21
CA LEU A 684 5.58 -7.24 5.66
C LEU A 684 5.97 -7.01 7.12
N SER A 685 6.27 -5.77 7.53
CA SER A 685 6.67 -5.46 8.91
C SER A 685 5.55 -5.73 9.91
N ASP A 686 4.32 -5.38 9.53
CA ASP A 686 3.13 -5.60 10.37
C ASP A 686 2.84 -7.09 10.56
N ASN A 687 2.90 -7.88 9.48
CA ASN A 687 2.73 -9.33 9.55
C ASN A 687 3.81 -9.99 10.39
N VAL A 688 5.09 -9.66 10.16
CA VAL A 688 6.22 -10.22 10.94
C VAL A 688 6.12 -9.86 12.42
N SER A 689 5.77 -8.61 12.75
CA SER A 689 5.61 -8.19 14.15
C SER A 689 4.45 -8.90 14.84
N SER A 690 3.32 -9.10 14.15
CA SER A 690 2.17 -9.85 14.67
C SER A 690 2.55 -11.31 14.96
N ILE A 691 3.31 -11.93 14.07
CA ILE A 691 3.77 -13.31 14.18
C ILE A 691 4.70 -13.51 15.37
N TYR A 692 5.64 -12.58 15.60
CA TYR A 692 6.50 -12.63 16.78
C TYR A 692 5.70 -12.46 18.08
N ALA A 693 4.70 -11.59 18.10
CA ALA A 693 3.84 -11.41 19.26
C ALA A 693 3.00 -12.66 19.55
N GLU A 694 2.36 -13.23 18.54
CA GLU A 694 1.58 -14.47 18.64
C GLU A 694 2.43 -15.66 19.07
N THR A 695 3.60 -15.86 18.44
CA THR A 695 4.56 -16.91 18.79
C THR A 695 4.97 -16.79 20.25
N TYR A 696 5.32 -15.57 20.69
CA TYR A 696 5.68 -15.31 22.07
C TYR A 696 4.55 -15.67 23.04
N ILE A 697 3.31 -15.20 22.80
CA ILE A 697 2.16 -15.50 23.67
C ILE A 697 1.90 -17.01 23.72
N TYR A 698 1.96 -17.69 22.58
CA TYR A 698 1.72 -19.12 22.50
C TYR A 698 2.83 -19.92 23.22
N GLU A 699 4.10 -19.58 23.05
CA GLU A 699 5.22 -20.24 23.75
C GLU A 699 5.10 -20.09 25.26
N ARG A 700 4.71 -18.91 25.75
CA ARG A 700 4.52 -18.70 27.19
C ARG A 700 3.29 -19.40 27.75
N THR A 701 2.32 -19.75 26.90
CA THR A 701 1.13 -20.52 27.32
C THR A 701 1.31 -22.05 27.16
N THR A 702 2.17 -22.51 26.25
CA THR A 702 2.32 -23.94 25.88
C THR A 702 3.70 -24.55 26.17
N GLY A 703 4.77 -23.77 26.27
CA GLY A 703 6.17 -24.23 26.25
C GLY A 703 6.86 -24.47 27.59
N SER A 704 6.55 -23.71 28.66
CA SER A 704 7.34 -23.82 29.90
C SER A 704 7.00 -25.09 30.69
N SER A 705 8.00 -25.93 31.00
CA SER A 705 7.83 -27.07 31.92
C SER A 705 8.36 -26.76 33.33
N GLY A 706 7.43 -26.46 34.25
CA GLY A 706 7.70 -26.27 35.68
C GLY A 706 8.73 -25.18 36.02
N ALA A 707 9.27 -25.24 37.24
CA ALA A 707 10.24 -24.27 37.78
C ALA A 707 11.62 -24.23 37.07
N SER A 708 11.79 -24.97 35.97
CA SER A 708 13.05 -25.04 35.21
C SER A 708 13.18 -23.97 34.12
N PHE A 709 12.07 -23.39 33.65
CA PHE A 709 12.03 -22.44 32.53
C PHE A 709 12.81 -22.92 31.30
N THR A 710 12.47 -24.11 30.83
CA THR A 710 13.04 -24.72 29.63
C THR A 710 11.93 -25.07 28.62
N ASP A 711 12.14 -24.71 27.36
CA ASP A 711 11.20 -25.03 26.26
C ASP A 711 11.56 -26.37 25.61
N ALA A 712 12.85 -26.69 25.50
CA ALA A 712 13.33 -27.96 24.98
C ALA A 712 13.36 -29.06 26.06
N GLY A 713 12.19 -29.53 26.47
CA GLY A 713 12.07 -30.75 27.29
C GLY A 713 12.45 -31.99 26.49
N LEU A 714 13.74 -32.33 26.42
CA LEU A 714 14.23 -33.51 25.70
C LEU A 714 13.86 -34.80 26.46
N MET A 715 13.01 -35.62 25.85
CA MET A 715 12.87 -37.02 26.23
C MET A 715 13.99 -37.83 25.58
N ASP A 716 14.90 -38.35 26.41
CA ASP A 716 16.01 -39.15 25.94
C ASP A 716 15.87 -40.63 26.36
N ARG A 717 16.26 -41.55 25.48
CA ARG A 717 16.27 -42.99 25.76
C ARG A 717 17.54 -43.65 25.24
N PRO A 718 18.27 -44.40 26.08
CA PRO A 718 19.35 -45.26 25.60
C PRO A 718 18.78 -46.33 24.67
N VAL A 719 19.18 -46.28 23.39
CA VAL A 719 18.76 -47.25 22.37
C VAL A 719 19.82 -48.34 22.16
N LEU A 720 21.08 -48.06 22.50
CA LEU A 720 22.17 -49.03 22.47
C LEU A 720 23.14 -48.78 23.62
N ARG A 721 23.53 -49.86 24.31
CA ARG A 721 24.69 -49.86 25.23
C ARG A 721 25.58 -51.06 24.92
N ARG A 722 26.79 -50.82 24.43
CA ARG A 722 27.76 -51.88 24.10
C ARG A 722 29.16 -51.49 24.59
N GLY A 723 29.58 -52.08 25.70
CA GLY A 723 30.84 -51.71 26.35
C GLY A 723 30.78 -50.27 26.85
N ASN A 724 31.76 -49.45 26.44
CA ASN A 724 31.82 -48.03 26.81
C ASN A 724 30.97 -47.13 25.90
N LEU A 725 30.46 -47.64 24.77
CA LEU A 725 29.60 -46.89 23.86
C LEU A 725 28.15 -46.92 24.34
N GLU A 726 27.56 -45.73 24.46
CA GLU A 726 26.15 -45.49 24.68
C GLU A 726 25.57 -44.66 23.54
N VAL A 727 24.48 -45.12 22.94
CA VAL A 727 23.71 -44.36 21.96
C VAL A 727 22.38 -44.01 22.58
N THR A 728 22.09 -42.72 22.62
CA THR A 728 20.86 -42.15 23.18
C THR A 728 20.10 -41.48 22.05
N ALA A 729 18.86 -41.91 21.82
CA ALA A 729 17.93 -41.16 20.99
C ALA A 729 17.26 -40.10 21.85
N PHE A 730 17.06 -38.91 21.32
CA PHE A 730 16.33 -37.84 21.99
C PHE A 730 15.25 -37.27 21.08
N ALA A 731 14.16 -36.83 21.69
CA ALA A 731 13.11 -36.07 21.04
C ALA A 731 12.60 -34.97 21.99
N GLY A 732 12.28 -33.80 21.47
CA GLY A 732 11.87 -32.65 22.25
C GLY A 732 10.67 -31.92 21.68
N ALA A 733 10.22 -30.90 22.42
CA ALA A 733 9.36 -29.88 21.86
C ALA A 733 10.07 -29.19 20.71
N THR A 734 9.30 -28.73 19.73
CA THR A 734 9.84 -28.03 18.56
C THR A 734 9.69 -26.55 18.77
N ASP A 735 10.64 -25.79 18.26
CA ASP A 735 10.46 -24.36 18.08
C ASP A 735 9.27 -24.13 17.15
N LEU A 736 8.32 -23.31 17.61
CA LEU A 736 7.07 -23.05 16.90
C LEU A 736 7.24 -22.02 15.79
N GLN A 737 8.22 -21.13 15.91
CA GLN A 737 8.66 -20.29 14.79
C GLN A 737 9.15 -21.21 13.66
N GLY A 738 9.99 -22.20 13.98
CA GLY A 738 10.51 -23.19 13.02
C GLY A 738 9.46 -24.14 12.41
N ARG A 739 8.30 -24.34 13.05
CA ARG A 739 7.17 -25.12 12.48
C ARG A 739 6.38 -24.37 11.42
N GLY A 740 6.48 -23.05 11.39
CA GLY A 740 5.74 -22.24 10.42
C GLY A 740 6.31 -22.30 9.02
N LEU A 741 7.63 -22.51 8.90
CA LEU A 741 8.45 -22.06 7.76
C LEU A 741 8.95 -23.18 6.83
N SER A 742 8.43 -24.39 6.99
CA SER A 742 8.65 -25.48 6.03
C SER A 742 7.47 -26.43 6.14
N ARG A 743 6.99 -26.98 5.01
CA ARG A 743 5.90 -27.96 4.93
C ARG A 743 6.19 -29.30 5.66
N GLU A 744 7.26 -29.37 6.44
CA GLU A 744 7.66 -30.53 7.21
C GLU A 744 7.19 -30.40 8.67
N LEU A 745 6.60 -31.47 9.22
CA LEU A 745 6.28 -31.56 10.64
C LEU A 745 7.56 -31.32 11.45
N GLY A 746 7.75 -30.12 11.99
CA GLY A 746 8.92 -29.83 12.82
C GLY A 746 8.91 -30.70 14.07
N PHE A 747 9.92 -31.57 14.20
CA PHE A 747 10.22 -32.31 15.42
C PHE A 747 11.68 -32.11 15.79
N GLN A 748 11.95 -31.76 17.05
CA GLN A 748 13.32 -31.76 17.55
C GLN A 748 13.70 -33.21 17.85
N THR A 749 14.62 -33.79 17.09
CA THR A 749 15.07 -35.17 17.34
C THR A 749 16.52 -35.38 16.96
N GLY A 750 17.12 -36.41 17.53
CA GLY A 750 18.43 -36.84 17.09
C GLY A 750 19.01 -38.01 17.87
N LEU A 751 20.28 -38.26 17.60
CA LEU A 751 21.07 -39.32 18.20
C LEU A 751 22.33 -38.73 18.82
N ARG A 752 22.66 -39.19 20.03
CA ARG A 752 23.91 -38.90 20.72
C ARG A 752 24.68 -40.19 20.92
N PHE A 753 25.92 -40.24 20.42
CA PHE A 753 26.86 -41.34 20.56
C PHE A 753 27.92 -40.95 21.58
N ALA A 754 27.90 -41.51 22.78
CA ALA A 754 28.81 -41.16 23.86
C ALA A 754 29.74 -42.34 24.21
N ASP A 755 31.04 -42.07 24.33
CA ASP A 755 32.00 -42.94 24.99
C ASP A 755 32.10 -42.57 26.47
N ARG A 756 31.51 -43.43 27.30
CA ARG A 756 31.43 -43.26 28.76
C ARG A 756 32.78 -43.29 29.46
N SER A 757 33.84 -43.77 28.81
CA SER A 757 35.18 -43.84 29.39
C SER A 757 36.02 -42.61 29.13
N THR A 758 35.83 -41.95 27.97
CA THR A 758 36.60 -40.77 27.58
C THR A 758 35.82 -39.46 27.73
N GLY A 759 34.51 -39.53 27.96
CA GLY A 759 33.63 -38.36 28.02
C GLY A 759 33.47 -37.65 26.67
N ARG A 760 33.83 -38.35 25.58
CA ARG A 760 33.61 -37.88 24.21
C ARG A 760 32.23 -38.26 23.73
N ASP A 761 31.60 -37.38 22.98
CA ASP A 761 30.31 -37.66 22.37
C ASP A 761 30.13 -36.93 21.04
N VAL A 762 29.29 -37.51 20.18
CA VAL A 762 28.85 -36.93 18.92
C VAL A 762 27.34 -36.87 18.92
N MET A 763 26.77 -35.73 18.60
CA MET A 763 25.34 -35.49 18.51
C MET A 763 24.98 -35.11 17.07
N LEU A 764 23.91 -35.68 16.55
CA LEU A 764 23.35 -35.38 15.23
C LEU A 764 21.85 -35.25 15.38
N GLY A 765 21.23 -34.21 14.83
CA GLY A 765 19.80 -34.02 14.96
C GLY A 765 19.23 -32.97 14.03
N VAL A 766 17.92 -32.77 14.15
CA VAL A 766 17.11 -31.75 13.47
C VAL A 766 16.37 -30.95 14.54
N GLY A 767 16.20 -29.65 14.32
CA GLY A 767 15.54 -28.68 15.20
C GLY A 767 16.50 -27.62 15.71
N GLU A 768 16.34 -27.23 16.97
CA GLU A 768 17.06 -26.08 17.55
C GLU A 768 18.53 -26.35 17.87
N GLY A 769 19.38 -26.10 16.88
CA GLY A 769 20.83 -26.16 17.00
C GLY A 769 21.40 -25.17 17.99
N ALA A 770 20.82 -23.97 18.14
CA ALA A 770 21.33 -22.98 19.09
C ALA A 770 21.25 -23.46 20.54
N LEU A 771 20.14 -24.07 20.95
CA LEU A 771 20.03 -24.71 22.28
C LEU A 771 20.95 -25.92 22.43
N ALA A 772 21.07 -26.75 21.39
CA ALA A 772 21.92 -27.94 21.42
C ALA A 772 23.42 -27.60 21.53
N LEU A 773 23.84 -26.45 20.98
CA LEU A 773 25.26 -26.09 20.81
C LEU A 773 25.75 -25.00 21.78
N THR A 774 24.87 -24.24 22.44
CA THR A 774 25.30 -23.14 23.33
C THR A 774 25.99 -23.66 24.59
N GLY A 775 25.53 -24.78 25.14
CA GLY A 775 26.12 -25.38 26.35
C GLY A 775 26.04 -24.50 27.59
N ASN A 776 25.01 -23.63 27.68
CA ASN A 776 24.73 -22.79 28.86
C ASN A 776 23.38 -23.18 29.46
N ASP A 777 23.41 -23.97 30.52
CA ASP A 777 22.20 -24.48 31.19
C ASP A 777 21.40 -23.39 31.93
N GLY A 778 21.94 -22.16 32.01
CA GLY A 778 21.27 -21.00 32.60
C GLY A 778 20.22 -20.36 31.69
N PHE A 779 20.20 -20.74 30.41
CA PHE A 779 19.30 -20.22 29.37
C PHE A 779 18.76 -21.40 28.56
N GLY A 780 17.47 -21.69 28.69
CA GLY A 780 16.86 -22.90 28.13
C GLY A 780 15.58 -22.65 27.32
N LEU A 781 15.27 -21.39 27.04
CA LEU A 781 14.12 -21.00 26.23
C LEU A 781 14.58 -20.76 24.78
N PHE A 782 13.73 -21.07 23.79
CA PHE A 782 14.05 -20.79 22.38
C PHE A 782 14.33 -19.28 22.19
N SER A 783 13.47 -18.46 22.81
CA SER A 783 13.55 -17.01 22.83
C SER A 783 14.86 -16.43 23.39
N ASP A 784 15.63 -17.19 24.19
CA ASP A 784 16.92 -16.72 24.74
C ASP A 784 18.00 -16.61 23.64
N HIS A 785 17.86 -17.38 22.57
CA HIS A 785 18.84 -17.50 21.48
C HIS A 785 18.40 -16.83 20.17
N ARG A 786 17.16 -16.35 20.08
CA ARG A 786 16.67 -15.66 18.89
C ARG A 786 17.26 -14.25 18.78
N PRO A 787 17.69 -13.82 17.58
CA PRO A 787 18.18 -12.47 17.31
C PRO A 787 17.24 -11.35 17.74
N GLU A 788 15.93 -11.58 17.64
CA GLU A 788 14.86 -10.59 17.87
C GLU A 788 14.48 -10.49 19.35
N THR A 789 14.60 -11.58 20.12
CA THR A 789 14.04 -11.65 21.47
C THR A 789 15.06 -11.87 22.58
N GLY A 790 16.24 -12.40 22.30
CA GLY A 790 17.19 -12.88 23.30
C GLY A 790 18.62 -12.39 23.09
N GLY A 791 19.46 -12.51 24.12
CA GLY A 791 20.84 -12.01 24.11
C GLY A 791 21.91 -13.10 24.21
N VAL A 792 21.54 -14.38 24.08
CA VAL A 792 22.44 -15.52 24.31
C VAL A 792 22.91 -16.11 22.98
N ASN A 793 24.08 -15.65 22.52
CA ASN A 793 24.66 -16.02 21.22
C ASN A 793 23.62 -15.98 20.06
N PRO A 794 22.94 -14.85 19.84
CA PRO A 794 21.92 -14.75 18.79
C PRO A 794 22.45 -15.00 17.38
N VAL A 795 23.76 -14.82 17.16
CA VAL A 795 24.41 -15.12 15.87
C VAL A 795 24.31 -16.61 15.52
N LEU A 796 24.32 -17.49 16.52
CA LEU A 796 24.06 -18.92 16.33
C LEU A 796 22.57 -19.20 16.03
N GLY A 797 21.69 -18.36 16.59
CA GLY A 797 20.24 -18.43 16.39
C GLY A 797 19.81 -18.29 14.93
N PHE A 798 20.50 -17.45 14.15
CA PHE A 798 20.22 -17.28 12.71
C PHE A 798 20.29 -18.56 11.88
N ALA A 799 21.07 -19.56 12.30
CA ALA A 799 21.19 -20.85 11.61
C ALA A 799 20.57 -22.01 12.39
N SER A 800 19.76 -21.71 13.41
CA SER A 800 18.98 -22.69 14.18
C SER A 800 17.65 -22.97 13.48
N GLY A 801 17.09 -24.17 13.66
CA GLY A 801 15.79 -24.56 13.08
C GLY A 801 15.85 -25.74 12.10
N GLY A 802 17.03 -26.06 11.58
CA GLY A 802 17.24 -27.19 10.67
C GLY A 802 18.14 -28.29 11.24
N VAL A 803 19.10 -28.76 10.45
CA VAL A 803 19.99 -29.85 10.85
C VAL A 803 21.15 -29.31 11.69
N PHE A 804 21.52 -30.03 12.74
CA PHE A 804 22.70 -29.73 13.53
C PHE A 804 23.55 -30.97 13.82
N ALA A 805 24.84 -30.73 14.03
CA ALA A 805 25.82 -31.72 14.39
C ALA A 805 26.79 -31.15 15.44
N ALA A 806 27.16 -31.93 16.45
CA ALA A 806 28.09 -31.52 17.50
C ALA A 806 29.04 -32.64 17.88
N SER A 807 30.24 -32.28 18.32
CA SER A 807 31.20 -33.18 18.94
C SER A 807 31.70 -32.57 20.25
N GLY A 808 31.47 -33.27 21.35
CA GLY A 808 31.91 -32.93 22.68
C GLY A 808 33.20 -33.64 23.08
N PHE A 809 34.09 -32.92 23.74
CA PHE A 809 35.37 -33.40 24.24
C PHE A 809 35.57 -32.97 25.69
N GLN A 810 35.67 -33.95 26.60
CA GLN A 810 36.08 -33.67 27.97
C GLN A 810 37.59 -33.37 28.01
N LEU A 811 37.97 -32.12 28.29
CA LEU A 811 39.38 -31.70 28.38
C LEU A 811 39.97 -31.97 29.77
N SER A 812 39.15 -31.85 30.81
CA SER A 812 39.48 -32.17 32.20
C SER A 812 38.20 -32.44 32.99
N GLU A 813 38.27 -32.82 34.27
CA GLU A 813 37.07 -32.97 35.12
C GLU A 813 36.21 -31.71 35.23
N ARG A 814 36.75 -30.52 34.88
CA ARG A 814 36.09 -29.21 34.99
C ARG A 814 36.02 -28.44 33.67
N ALA A 815 36.45 -29.03 32.55
CA ALA A 815 36.45 -28.32 31.27
C ALA A 815 35.98 -29.22 30.14
N ARG A 816 35.06 -28.71 29.33
CA ARG A 816 34.48 -29.39 28.18
C ARG A 816 34.51 -28.47 26.97
N LEU A 817 34.94 -29.01 25.83
CA LEU A 817 34.96 -28.33 24.55
C LEU A 817 33.89 -28.96 23.65
N THR A 818 33.06 -28.15 23.04
CA THR A 818 32.05 -28.56 22.06
C THR A 818 32.36 -27.85 20.75
N VAL A 819 32.43 -28.61 19.66
CA VAL A 819 32.51 -28.08 18.29
C VAL A 819 31.28 -28.57 17.55
N GLY A 820 30.50 -27.67 16.96
CA GLY A 820 29.31 -28.07 16.22
C GLY A 820 28.93 -27.10 15.14
N SER A 821 28.02 -27.53 14.28
CA SER A 821 27.45 -26.75 13.20
C SER A 821 25.93 -26.90 13.19
N THR A 822 25.25 -25.86 12.75
CA THR A 822 23.80 -25.85 12.52
C THR A 822 23.50 -25.14 11.22
N MET A 823 22.45 -25.57 10.53
CA MET A 823 21.98 -24.93 9.30
C MET A 823 20.47 -24.76 9.35
N ASN A 824 19.99 -23.67 8.75
CA ASN A 824 18.59 -23.36 8.58
C ASN A 824 18.28 -23.11 7.10
N HIS A 825 17.11 -23.59 6.67
CA HIS A 825 16.52 -23.34 5.36
C HIS A 825 15.04 -23.10 5.58
N GLU A 826 14.58 -21.92 5.24
CA GLU A 826 13.30 -21.38 5.69
C GLU A 826 12.50 -20.88 4.47
N GLU A 827 11.44 -21.61 4.13
CA GLU A 827 10.47 -21.25 3.09
C GLU A 827 9.40 -20.33 3.72
N ARG A 828 9.16 -19.15 3.16
CA ARG A 828 8.42 -18.03 3.81
C ARG A 828 6.88 -18.20 3.80
N THR A 829 6.40 -19.38 4.12
CA THR A 829 5.02 -19.62 4.60
C THR A 829 5.04 -19.59 6.13
N TYR A 830 3.97 -19.13 6.78
CA TYR A 830 3.82 -19.23 8.24
C TYR A 830 2.49 -19.88 8.60
N LEU A 831 2.54 -20.96 9.37
CA LEU A 831 1.36 -21.56 9.96
C LEU A 831 1.05 -20.91 11.31
N ILE A 832 -0.12 -20.27 11.43
CA ILE A 832 -0.56 -19.66 12.68
C ILE A 832 -0.72 -20.74 13.76
N PRO A 833 -0.02 -20.61 14.92
CA PRO A 833 -0.14 -21.56 16.02
C PRO A 833 -1.57 -21.66 16.54
N GLY A 834 -2.13 -22.86 16.48
CA GLY A 834 -3.45 -23.18 17.06
C GLY A 834 -4.61 -23.23 16.06
N THR A 835 -4.58 -22.40 15.00
CA THR A 835 -5.56 -22.47 13.90
C THR A 835 -5.07 -23.35 12.75
N GLY A 836 -3.76 -23.38 12.51
CA GLY A 836 -3.17 -24.09 11.38
C GLY A 836 -3.42 -23.41 10.03
N GLU A 837 -3.86 -22.15 10.04
CA GLU A 837 -3.99 -21.30 8.85
C GLU A 837 -2.60 -20.96 8.30
N GLU A 838 -2.37 -21.20 7.00
CA GLU A 838 -1.16 -20.77 6.31
C GLU A 838 -1.29 -19.30 5.91
N ARG A 839 -0.33 -18.47 6.33
CA ARG A 839 -0.15 -17.10 5.89
C ARG A 839 1.16 -16.98 5.11
N PRO A 840 1.15 -16.52 3.85
CA PRO A 840 2.39 -16.12 3.20
C PRO A 840 3.00 -14.98 4.02
N LEU A 841 4.24 -15.17 4.50
CA LEU A 841 4.93 -14.12 5.23
C LEU A 841 5.32 -12.98 4.29
N HIS A 842 5.76 -13.34 3.07
CA HIS A 842 6.30 -12.42 2.09
C HIS A 842 6.14 -12.99 0.68
N ASP A 843 5.55 -12.21 -0.23
CA ASP A 843 5.62 -12.50 -1.66
C ASP A 843 7.01 -12.09 -2.20
N GLY A 844 7.53 -12.80 -3.19
CA GLY A 844 8.78 -12.44 -3.90
C GLY A 844 10.14 -12.65 -3.18
N LEU A 845 10.20 -12.91 -1.86
CA LEU A 845 11.48 -13.18 -1.15
C LEU A 845 11.99 -14.61 -1.37
N ALA A 846 13.28 -14.75 -1.67
CA ALA A 846 13.95 -16.05 -1.68
C ALA A 846 14.01 -16.68 -0.28
N ALA A 847 13.97 -18.02 -0.21
CA ALA A 847 14.11 -18.77 1.04
C ALA A 847 15.34 -18.30 1.84
N TYR A 848 15.16 -18.10 3.15
CA TYR A 848 16.25 -17.70 4.02
C TYR A 848 17.17 -18.90 4.28
N GLN A 849 18.48 -18.69 4.09
CA GLN A 849 19.48 -19.77 4.18
C GLN A 849 20.68 -19.31 5.00
N ALA A 850 20.97 -20.06 6.06
CA ALA A 850 22.05 -19.75 6.98
C ALA A 850 22.75 -21.01 7.51
N MET A 851 24.06 -20.93 7.70
CA MET A 851 24.88 -21.97 8.33
C MET A 851 25.80 -21.34 9.37
N ALA A 852 25.83 -21.91 10.57
CA ALA A 852 26.75 -21.50 11.62
C ALA A 852 27.65 -22.64 12.06
N LEU A 853 28.94 -22.33 12.25
CA LEU A 853 29.91 -23.15 12.96
C LEU A 853 30.19 -22.53 14.34
N ASN A 854 30.08 -23.32 15.40
CA ASN A 854 30.28 -22.89 16.77
C ASN A 854 31.36 -23.74 17.46
N VAL A 855 32.28 -23.06 18.16
CA VAL A 855 33.26 -23.67 19.06
C VAL A 855 33.06 -23.09 20.45
N ALA A 856 32.53 -23.91 21.36
CA ALA A 856 32.19 -23.53 22.72
C ALA A 856 33.07 -24.25 23.75
N ILE A 857 33.49 -23.56 24.80
CA ILE A 857 34.18 -24.10 25.95
C ILE A 857 33.39 -23.78 27.21
N GLU A 858 33.17 -24.81 28.01
CA GLU A 858 32.58 -24.73 29.34
C GLU A 858 33.67 -25.00 30.37
N HIS A 859 33.78 -24.15 31.39
CA HIS A 859 34.71 -24.32 32.48
C HIS A 859 34.05 -24.12 33.85
N ARG A 860 33.96 -25.20 34.62
CA ARG A 860 33.46 -25.20 35.99
C ARG A 860 34.52 -24.65 36.94
N LEU A 861 34.37 -23.39 37.35
CA LEU A 861 35.29 -22.72 38.28
C LEU A 861 35.15 -23.27 39.70
N THR A 862 33.91 -23.42 40.16
CA THR A 862 33.50 -23.98 41.45
C THR A 862 32.35 -24.95 41.23
N ASP A 863 31.92 -25.67 42.26
CA ASP A 863 30.75 -26.56 42.13
C ASP A 863 29.43 -25.81 41.86
N THR A 864 29.43 -24.49 42.01
CA THR A 864 28.27 -23.60 41.86
C THR A 864 28.46 -22.51 40.82
N THR A 865 29.57 -22.50 40.07
CA THR A 865 29.89 -21.44 39.09
C THR A 865 30.55 -22.03 37.86
N THR A 866 29.95 -21.80 36.71
CA THR A 866 30.42 -22.22 35.39
C THR A 866 30.62 -21.01 34.50
N LEU A 867 31.75 -20.99 33.79
CA LEU A 867 32.03 -20.03 32.73
C LEU A 867 31.81 -20.66 31.37
N HIS A 868 31.26 -19.88 30.46
CA HIS A 868 31.02 -20.26 29.06
C HIS A 868 31.77 -19.28 28.16
N GLY A 869 32.40 -19.81 27.11
CA GLY A 869 32.97 -19.00 26.03
C GLY A 869 32.70 -19.67 24.70
N ALA A 870 32.30 -18.91 23.69
CA ALA A 870 32.00 -19.46 22.38
C ALA A 870 32.51 -18.54 21.26
N VAL A 871 32.90 -19.14 20.14
CA VAL A 871 33.21 -18.45 18.89
C VAL A 871 32.29 -19.02 17.82
N THR A 872 31.47 -18.16 17.23
CA THR A 872 30.51 -18.53 16.16
C THR A 872 30.97 -17.91 14.84
N GLN A 873 30.93 -18.68 13.76
CA GLN A 873 31.07 -18.19 12.38
C GLN A 873 29.76 -18.49 11.67
N LEU A 874 29.04 -17.47 11.27
CA LEU A 874 27.78 -17.53 10.54
C LEU A 874 28.03 -17.13 9.09
N HIS A 875 27.44 -17.89 8.17
CA HIS A 875 27.34 -17.56 6.76
C HIS A 875 25.85 -17.54 6.39
N GLU A 876 25.38 -16.42 5.90
CA GLU A 876 24.02 -16.22 5.36
C GLU A 876 24.16 -16.07 3.85
N SER A 877 23.42 -16.81 3.03
CA SER A 877 23.56 -16.73 1.56
C SER A 877 22.55 -15.79 0.89
N THR A 878 21.43 -15.52 1.58
CA THR A 878 20.32 -14.72 1.07
C THR A 878 19.94 -13.57 2.01
N GLY A 879 20.80 -13.24 2.99
CA GLY A 879 20.50 -12.25 4.01
C GLY A 879 21.72 -11.58 4.64
N LEU A 880 21.43 -10.55 5.43
CA LEU A 880 22.37 -9.76 6.21
C LEU A 880 21.85 -9.61 7.65
N LEU A 881 22.43 -10.37 8.59
CA LEU A 881 21.96 -10.42 9.98
C LEU A 881 20.46 -10.74 10.08
N GLY A 882 20.04 -11.70 9.25
CA GLY A 882 18.69 -12.22 9.10
C GLY A 882 17.78 -11.35 8.23
N ALA A 883 18.15 -10.11 7.94
CA ALA A 883 17.35 -9.25 7.07
C ALA A 883 17.48 -9.69 5.61
N GLN A 884 16.37 -9.61 4.88
CA GLN A 884 16.29 -9.86 3.45
C GLN A 884 15.63 -8.66 2.77
N GLY A 885 15.85 -8.51 1.47
CA GLY A 885 15.18 -7.54 0.62
C GLY A 885 14.82 -8.18 -0.71
N THR A 886 13.97 -7.50 -1.46
CA THR A 886 13.43 -7.96 -2.75
C THR A 886 13.96 -7.12 -3.91
N GLY A 887 13.91 -7.70 -5.12
CA GLY A 887 14.30 -7.05 -6.37
C GLY A 887 15.65 -6.31 -6.27
N PRO A 888 15.69 -4.98 -6.49
CA PRO A 888 16.93 -4.21 -6.50
C PRO A 888 17.60 -4.07 -5.12
N LEU A 889 16.88 -4.32 -4.02
CA LEU A 889 17.39 -4.21 -2.66
C LEU A 889 17.64 -5.58 -2.02
N ASP A 890 17.77 -6.63 -2.83
CA ASP A 890 18.09 -7.96 -2.33
C ASP A 890 19.49 -8.04 -1.69
N PHE A 891 19.60 -8.92 -0.68
CA PHE A 891 20.86 -9.26 0.00
C PHE A 891 21.38 -10.64 -0.44
N SER A 892 20.99 -11.11 -1.64
CA SER A 892 21.54 -12.33 -2.23
C SER A 892 23.02 -12.15 -2.51
N GLY A 893 23.80 -13.23 -2.45
CA GLY A 893 25.27 -13.17 -2.39
C GLY A 893 25.79 -13.15 -0.95
N GLY A 894 24.93 -12.77 0.01
CA GLY A 894 25.07 -13.14 1.41
C GLY A 894 26.14 -12.38 2.20
N ALA A 895 26.21 -12.69 3.49
CA ALA A 895 27.12 -12.06 4.44
C ALA A 895 27.76 -13.06 5.42
N ASP A 896 28.99 -12.77 5.83
CA ASP A 896 29.73 -13.55 6.83
C ASP A 896 29.84 -12.80 8.16
N THR A 897 29.39 -13.41 9.25
CA THR A 897 29.43 -12.86 10.59
C THR A 897 30.30 -13.69 11.53
N SER A 898 31.28 -13.06 12.17
CA SER A 898 32.11 -13.65 13.22
C SER A 898 31.67 -13.14 14.59
N ALA A 899 31.33 -14.02 15.52
CA ALA A 899 30.91 -13.65 16.86
C ALA A 899 31.75 -14.32 17.96
N PHE A 900 31.88 -13.61 19.06
CA PHE A 900 32.45 -14.11 20.30
C PHE A 900 31.44 -13.89 21.43
N SER A 901 31.10 -14.97 22.12
CA SER A 901 30.17 -14.94 23.25
C SER A 901 30.86 -15.38 24.53
N MET A 902 30.51 -14.74 25.63
CA MET A 902 30.94 -15.11 26.98
C MET A 902 29.72 -15.18 27.88
N GLY A 903 29.71 -16.16 28.78
CA GLY A 903 28.65 -16.31 29.77
C GLY A 903 29.15 -16.80 31.11
N VAL A 904 28.34 -16.58 32.12
CA VAL A 904 28.50 -17.13 33.46
C VAL A 904 27.16 -17.63 33.96
N ASP A 905 27.19 -18.79 34.58
CA ASP A 905 26.08 -19.35 35.31
C ASP A 905 26.53 -19.63 36.74
N THR A 906 25.77 -19.15 37.73
CA THR A 906 26.11 -19.36 39.13
C THR A 906 24.93 -19.53 40.06
N GLU A 907 25.01 -20.57 40.90
CA GLU A 907 24.14 -20.75 42.06
C GLU A 907 24.71 -19.97 43.25
N LEU A 908 24.11 -18.81 43.55
CA LEU A 908 24.50 -17.98 44.70
C LEU A 908 24.03 -18.61 46.02
N THR A 909 22.86 -19.25 45.97
CA THR A 909 22.31 -20.07 47.06
C THR A 909 21.54 -21.24 46.43
N PRO A 910 21.16 -22.29 47.17
CA PRO A 910 20.34 -23.38 46.64
C PRO A 910 18.99 -22.96 46.05
N ARG A 911 18.56 -21.70 46.27
CA ARG A 911 17.31 -21.13 45.76
C ARG A 911 17.52 -19.99 44.77
N LEU A 912 18.75 -19.51 44.57
CA LEU A 912 19.02 -18.31 43.78
C LEU A 912 20.12 -18.59 42.77
N ARG A 913 19.76 -18.53 41.49
CA ARG A 913 20.66 -18.68 40.34
C ARG A 913 20.75 -17.36 39.59
N LEU A 914 21.97 -17.02 39.16
CA LEU A 914 22.26 -15.87 38.32
C LEU A 914 22.94 -16.36 37.04
N SER A 915 22.36 -16.02 35.90
CA SER A 915 22.89 -16.33 34.57
C SER A 915 23.14 -15.02 33.83
N ALA A 916 24.28 -14.90 33.15
CA ALA A 916 24.56 -13.76 32.28
C ALA A 916 25.29 -14.21 31.02
N SER A 917 25.02 -13.53 29.92
CA SER A 917 25.62 -13.76 28.61
C SER A 917 25.84 -12.42 27.90
N THR A 918 26.93 -12.31 27.16
CA THR A 918 27.20 -11.20 26.24
C THR A 918 27.81 -11.74 24.95
N THR A 919 27.47 -11.12 23.83
CA THR A 919 27.97 -11.45 22.50
C THR A 919 28.43 -10.17 21.80
N ALA A 920 29.59 -10.22 21.15
CA ALA A 920 30.05 -9.20 20.22
C ALA A 920 30.30 -9.86 18.86
N ALA A 921 29.83 -9.24 17.79
CA ALA A 921 29.88 -9.77 16.44
C ALA A 921 30.40 -8.73 15.45
N VAL A 922 31.06 -9.21 14.39
CA VAL A 922 31.50 -8.41 13.25
C VAL A 922 31.05 -9.09 11.97
N THR A 923 30.23 -8.40 11.18
CA THR A 923 29.83 -8.81 9.83
C THR A 923 30.72 -8.11 8.82
N ARG A 924 31.31 -8.88 7.89
CA ARG A 924 32.33 -8.35 6.97
C ARG A 924 31.73 -7.74 5.73
N GLN A 925 32.43 -6.75 5.17
CA GLN A 925 32.14 -6.17 3.86
C GLN A 925 31.96 -7.27 2.80
N THR A 926 30.86 -7.16 2.07
CA THR A 926 30.45 -8.06 1.00
C THR A 926 29.72 -7.23 -0.06
N ALA A 927 29.69 -7.76 -1.28
CA ALA A 927 28.93 -7.19 -2.39
C ALA A 927 27.76 -8.12 -2.67
N PHE A 928 26.55 -7.57 -2.78
CA PHE A 928 25.35 -8.35 -3.05
C PHE A 928 25.18 -8.58 -4.56
N ASP A 929 24.43 -9.62 -4.92
CA ASP A 929 24.26 -10.07 -6.31
C ASP A 929 23.51 -9.04 -7.16
N SER A 930 22.59 -8.26 -6.57
CA SER A 930 21.94 -7.12 -7.22
C SER A 930 22.95 -6.10 -7.77
N GLY A 931 24.09 -5.95 -7.10
CA GLY A 931 25.15 -5.01 -7.43
C GLY A 931 24.78 -3.54 -7.21
N LEU A 932 23.61 -3.28 -6.62
CA LEU A 932 23.09 -1.97 -6.23
C LEU A 932 23.44 -1.65 -4.77
N LEU A 933 23.49 -2.67 -3.92
CA LEU A 933 23.89 -2.58 -2.53
C LEU A 933 25.27 -3.22 -2.32
N ASP A 934 26.10 -2.54 -1.53
CA ASP A 934 27.36 -3.05 -1.02
C ASP A 934 27.44 -2.71 0.48
N LEU A 935 28.02 -3.59 1.30
CA LEU A 935 28.32 -3.21 2.69
C LEU A 935 29.54 -2.28 2.71
N ASP A 936 29.35 -1.03 3.10
CA ASP A 936 30.38 0.01 3.00
C ASP A 936 31.42 -0.09 4.11
N ASP A 937 30.99 -0.46 5.31
CA ASP A 937 31.81 -0.68 6.49
C ASP A 937 31.41 -1.98 7.20
N ASN A 938 32.36 -2.64 7.86
CA ASN A 938 32.03 -3.81 8.67
C ASN A 938 30.98 -3.45 9.72
N ILE A 939 29.92 -4.25 9.83
CA ILE A 939 28.91 -4.06 10.88
C ILE A 939 29.46 -4.60 12.19
N VAL A 940 29.38 -3.80 13.25
CA VAL A 940 29.67 -4.23 14.61
C VAL A 940 28.35 -4.33 15.37
N SER A 941 28.08 -5.51 15.93
CA SER A 941 26.83 -5.77 16.65
C SER A 941 27.10 -6.34 18.04
N THR A 942 26.25 -6.01 19.01
CA THR A 942 26.32 -6.58 20.37
C THR A 942 24.98 -7.12 20.83
N ALA A 943 25.03 -8.11 21.74
CA ALA A 943 23.86 -8.63 22.43
C ALA A 943 24.22 -8.94 23.89
N ALA A 944 23.25 -8.90 24.78
CA ALA A 944 23.45 -9.25 26.18
C ALA A 944 22.17 -9.75 26.83
N GLN A 945 22.29 -10.68 27.76
CA GLN A 945 21.16 -11.11 28.57
C GLN A 945 21.62 -11.45 29.98
N MET A 946 20.86 -11.00 30.96
CA MET A 946 21.04 -11.35 32.37
C MET A 946 19.72 -11.85 32.92
N SER A 947 19.75 -13.00 33.59
CA SER A 947 18.58 -13.61 34.22
C SER A 947 18.86 -13.94 35.67
N ILE A 948 17.93 -13.61 36.54
CA ILE A 948 17.90 -14.02 37.94
C ILE A 948 16.74 -14.98 38.11
N GLN A 949 17.03 -16.18 38.61
CA GLN A 949 16.01 -17.18 38.93
C GLN A 949 15.99 -17.43 40.43
N TYR A 950 14.80 -17.33 41.03
CA TYR A 950 14.57 -17.67 42.43
C TYR A 950 13.55 -18.80 42.54
N SER A 951 13.91 -19.88 43.22
CA SER A 951 13.06 -21.06 43.42
C SER A 951 12.54 -21.13 44.86
N GLY A 952 11.30 -21.57 45.02
CA GLY A 952 10.66 -21.82 46.30
C GLY A 952 10.10 -20.57 46.99
N ILE A 953 9.24 -19.82 46.30
CA ILE A 953 8.63 -18.56 46.76
C ILE A 953 7.40 -18.85 47.63
N ALA A 954 6.40 -19.48 47.04
CA ALA A 954 5.14 -19.87 47.68
C ALA A 954 5.07 -21.38 47.94
N GLY A 955 5.75 -22.20 47.13
CA GLY A 955 5.85 -23.65 47.26
C GLY A 955 7.30 -24.11 47.38
N GLU A 956 7.56 -25.42 47.41
CA GLU A 956 8.93 -25.95 47.32
C GLU A 956 9.39 -26.15 45.86
N ALA A 957 8.47 -26.05 44.91
CA ALA A 957 8.68 -26.38 43.50
C ALA A 957 8.23 -25.27 42.54
N ASP A 958 7.94 -24.07 43.04
CA ASP A 958 7.68 -22.89 42.21
C ASP A 958 8.96 -22.10 41.94
N ALA A 959 8.98 -21.32 40.88
CA ALA A 959 10.09 -20.42 40.58
C ALA A 959 9.62 -19.14 39.88
N ILE A 960 10.44 -18.12 40.02
CA ILE A 960 10.40 -16.88 39.25
C ILE A 960 11.70 -16.74 38.47
N ARG A 961 11.63 -16.22 37.24
CA ARG A 961 12.76 -15.75 36.46
C ARG A 961 12.50 -14.31 36.04
N VAL A 962 13.46 -13.44 36.30
CA VAL A 962 13.46 -12.07 35.80
C VAL A 962 14.66 -11.88 34.91
N SER A 963 14.44 -11.43 33.68
CA SER A 963 15.48 -11.22 32.67
C SER A 963 15.54 -9.76 32.24
N LEU A 964 16.76 -9.28 32.05
CA LEU A 964 17.06 -8.06 31.28
C LEU A 964 17.78 -8.49 30.01
N MET A 965 17.25 -8.11 28.87
CA MET A 965 17.66 -8.59 27.56
C MET A 965 17.95 -7.42 26.63
N GLN A 966 19.09 -7.47 25.96
CA GLN A 966 19.40 -6.72 24.77
C GLN A 966 19.57 -7.73 23.63
N PRO A 967 18.59 -7.81 22.72
CA PRO A 967 18.73 -8.59 21.49
C PRO A 967 19.90 -8.10 20.63
N LEU A 968 20.15 -8.77 19.51
CA LEU A 968 21.27 -8.36 18.65
C LEU A 968 21.03 -6.93 18.15
N HIS A 969 21.97 -6.04 18.46
CA HIS A 969 21.88 -4.63 18.14
C HIS A 969 23.11 -4.21 17.34
N VAL A 970 22.87 -3.57 16.19
CA VAL A 970 23.91 -2.95 15.36
C VAL A 970 24.38 -1.66 16.04
N GLU A 971 25.65 -1.62 16.44
CA GLU A 971 26.29 -0.44 17.04
C GLU A 971 26.78 0.54 15.98
N THR A 972 27.39 0.01 14.92
CA THR A 972 27.98 0.77 13.81
C THR A 972 27.96 -0.06 12.54
N GLY A 973 27.76 0.58 11.40
CA GLY A 973 27.83 -0.02 10.07
C GLY A 973 27.05 0.83 9.08
N SER A 974 27.27 0.60 7.80
CA SER A 974 26.58 1.34 6.74
C SER A 974 26.44 0.50 5.47
N LEU A 975 25.33 0.70 4.77
CA LEU A 975 25.11 0.17 3.43
C LEU A 975 25.37 1.28 2.41
N ARG A 976 26.05 0.94 1.32
CA ARG A 976 26.20 1.82 0.17
C ARG A 976 25.18 1.41 -0.88
N TYR A 977 24.27 2.32 -1.21
CA TYR A 977 23.35 2.18 -2.33
C TYR A 977 23.87 2.97 -3.52
N THR A 978 24.01 2.33 -4.69
CA THR A 978 24.50 2.99 -5.91
C THR A 978 23.61 2.67 -7.10
N ALA A 979 22.90 3.67 -7.60
CA ALA A 979 21.98 3.56 -8.72
C ALA A 979 22.01 4.82 -9.60
N ALA A 980 21.36 4.75 -10.76
CA ALA A 980 21.14 5.94 -11.57
C ALA A 980 20.10 6.87 -10.92
N ARG A 981 20.26 8.17 -11.18
CA ARG A 981 19.31 9.23 -10.87
C ARG A 981 19.30 10.23 -12.01
N VAL A 982 18.22 10.99 -12.14
CA VAL A 982 18.18 12.13 -13.06
C VAL A 982 19.08 13.24 -12.52
N THR A 983 20.10 13.61 -13.28
CA THR A 983 21.04 14.70 -12.94
C THR A 983 20.72 16.01 -13.63
N ASP A 984 19.96 15.96 -14.72
CA ASP A 984 19.45 17.11 -15.44
C ASP A 984 17.95 16.92 -15.69
N ARG A 985 17.13 17.74 -15.03
CA ARG A 985 15.67 17.65 -15.09
C ARG A 985 15.07 18.25 -16.36
N GLU A 986 15.86 18.93 -17.20
CA GLU A 986 15.40 19.42 -18.51
C GLU A 986 15.62 18.37 -19.60
N THR A 987 16.72 17.60 -19.51
CA THR A 987 17.10 16.65 -20.56
C THR A 987 16.91 15.18 -20.20
N GLY A 988 16.59 14.87 -18.94
CA GLY A 988 16.50 13.50 -18.44
C GLY A 988 17.86 12.81 -18.32
N ALA A 989 18.98 13.56 -18.37
CA ALA A 989 20.31 12.95 -18.36
C ALA A 989 20.57 12.19 -17.06
N LEU A 990 20.81 10.89 -17.18
CA LEU A 990 21.10 10.01 -16.06
C LEU A 990 22.56 10.12 -15.60
N GLY A 991 22.76 10.16 -14.29
CA GLY A 991 24.05 10.00 -13.64
C GLY A 991 23.97 9.00 -12.49
N PHE A 992 25.11 8.43 -12.11
CA PHE A 992 25.17 7.51 -10.98
C PHE A 992 25.51 8.25 -9.71
N ASP A 993 24.76 7.95 -8.66
CA ASP A 993 24.98 8.48 -7.33
C ASP A 993 25.14 7.35 -6.32
N SER A 994 25.93 7.59 -5.29
CA SER A 994 26.18 6.63 -4.22
C SER A 994 25.78 7.24 -2.89
N GLN A 995 24.74 6.71 -2.29
CA GLN A 995 24.27 7.07 -0.96
C GLN A 995 24.86 6.09 0.08
N VAL A 996 25.10 6.59 1.29
CA VAL A 996 25.57 5.77 2.42
C VAL A 996 24.48 5.78 3.47
N TRP A 997 23.78 4.66 3.57
CA TRP A 997 22.69 4.43 4.51
C TRP A 997 23.26 3.93 5.83
N GLU A 998 23.20 4.79 6.84
CA GLU A 998 23.73 4.50 8.16
C GLU A 998 22.85 3.48 8.89
N LEU A 999 23.46 2.37 9.29
CA LEU A 999 22.79 1.34 10.07
C LEU A 999 22.89 1.64 11.57
N GLY A 1000 21.94 1.07 12.30
CA GLY A 1000 21.81 1.21 13.75
C GLY A 1000 20.59 2.03 14.14
N GLY A 1001 20.41 2.23 15.43
CA GLY A 1001 19.25 2.93 15.98
C GLY A 1001 19.35 3.02 17.50
N GLU A 1002 18.25 3.34 18.17
CA GLU A 1002 18.23 3.22 19.63
C GLU A 1002 18.34 1.75 20.05
N ARG A 1003 19.20 1.50 21.04
CA ARG A 1003 19.43 0.16 21.60
C ARG A 1003 18.14 -0.36 22.25
N PRO A 1004 17.57 -1.48 21.76
CA PRO A 1004 16.40 -2.06 22.38
C PRO A 1004 16.80 -2.75 23.69
N LEU A 1005 16.04 -2.50 24.75
CA LEU A 1005 16.16 -3.20 26.02
C LEU A 1005 14.80 -3.75 26.41
N TYR A 1006 14.75 -5.03 26.75
CA TYR A 1006 13.55 -5.71 27.22
C TYR A 1006 13.73 -6.21 28.64
N THR A 1007 12.66 -6.14 29.41
CA THR A 1007 12.53 -6.85 30.68
C THR A 1007 11.51 -7.97 30.51
N GLU A 1008 11.80 -9.12 31.08
CA GLU A 1008 10.89 -10.26 31.08
C GLU A 1008 10.74 -10.81 32.49
N PHE A 1009 9.51 -11.14 32.84
CA PHE A 1009 9.11 -11.78 34.07
C PHE A 1009 8.42 -13.09 33.73
N LEU A 1010 8.85 -14.18 34.36
CA LEU A 1010 8.23 -15.49 34.27
C LEU A 1010 8.03 -16.04 35.66
N TYR A 1011 6.86 -16.59 35.94
CA TYR A 1011 6.54 -17.34 37.15
C TYR A 1011 5.91 -18.66 36.76
N SER A 1012 6.29 -19.75 37.43
CA SER A 1012 5.69 -21.07 37.24
C SER A 1012 5.55 -21.79 38.57
N THR A 1013 4.41 -22.43 38.79
CA THR A 1013 4.11 -23.20 40.00
C THR A 1013 3.33 -24.47 39.66
N PRO A 1014 3.75 -25.64 40.17
CA PRO A 1014 2.97 -26.87 40.01
C PRO A 1014 1.69 -26.82 40.86
N LEU A 1015 0.59 -27.33 40.31
CA LEU A 1015 -0.70 -27.38 40.99
C LEU A 1015 -0.72 -28.52 42.02
N PRO A 1016 -0.99 -28.24 43.32
CA PRO A 1016 -1.01 -29.27 44.35
C PRO A 1016 -2.09 -30.34 44.09
N GLY A 1017 -1.70 -31.61 44.12
CA GLY A 1017 -2.64 -32.74 44.07
C GLY A 1017 -3.11 -33.16 42.67
N ILE A 1018 -2.65 -32.51 41.60
CA ILE A 1018 -2.95 -32.84 40.20
C ILE A 1018 -1.64 -32.75 39.39
N GLN A 1019 -1.48 -33.51 38.31
CA GLN A 1019 -0.39 -33.28 37.36
C GLN A 1019 -0.72 -32.04 36.52
N GLY A 1020 -0.46 -30.84 37.06
CA GLY A 1020 -0.72 -29.58 36.37
C GLY A 1020 0.23 -28.47 36.81
N GLU A 1021 0.26 -27.38 36.04
CA GLU A 1021 1.07 -26.19 36.31
C GLU A 1021 0.26 -24.92 36.02
N ALA A 1022 0.57 -23.86 36.76
CA ALA A 1022 0.11 -22.51 36.49
C ALA A 1022 1.34 -21.62 36.26
N SER A 1023 1.30 -20.78 35.23
CA SER A 1023 2.36 -19.83 34.92
C SER A 1023 1.82 -18.43 34.69
N LEU A 1024 2.65 -17.43 34.98
CA LEU A 1024 2.45 -16.02 34.65
C LEU A 1024 3.65 -15.53 33.86
N PHE A 1025 3.42 -14.67 32.88
CA PHE A 1025 4.50 -14.05 32.12
C PHE A 1025 4.19 -12.59 31.82
N ALA A 1026 5.23 -11.77 31.73
CA ALA A 1026 5.15 -10.42 31.23
C ALA A 1026 6.47 -10.04 30.55
N ARG A 1027 6.41 -9.35 29.42
CA ARG A 1027 7.56 -8.80 28.71
C ARG A 1027 7.26 -7.36 28.32
N GLN A 1028 8.22 -6.49 28.58
CA GLN A 1028 8.10 -5.06 28.32
C GLN A 1028 9.37 -4.55 27.64
N GLN A 1029 9.21 -3.68 26.65
CA GLN A 1029 10.31 -2.89 26.11
C GLN A 1029 10.52 -1.66 27.01
N VAL A 1030 11.75 -1.45 27.49
CA VAL A 1030 12.09 -0.36 28.43
C VAL A 1030 12.98 0.71 27.81
N ALA A 1031 13.57 0.45 26.63
CA ALA A 1031 14.29 1.42 25.82
C ALA A 1031 14.29 0.98 24.33
N GLY A 1032 14.41 1.93 23.40
CA GLY A 1032 14.42 1.70 21.94
C GLY A 1032 13.55 2.70 21.17
N ASN A 1033 13.70 2.72 19.83
CA ASN A 1033 13.12 3.72 18.93
C ASN A 1033 11.58 3.76 18.97
N ALA A 1034 11.02 4.94 18.66
CA ALA A 1034 9.59 5.22 18.68
C ALA A 1034 8.73 4.39 17.70
N PHE A 1035 9.31 3.90 16.59
CA PHE A 1035 8.62 2.99 15.65
C PHE A 1035 8.12 1.69 16.31
N ASP A 1036 8.88 1.14 17.28
CA ASP A 1036 8.43 -0.03 18.06
C ASP A 1036 7.43 0.35 19.17
N ARG A 1037 7.49 1.59 19.68
CA ARG A 1037 6.71 2.05 20.84
C ARG A 1037 5.21 2.20 20.54
N ALA A 1038 4.84 2.33 19.27
CA ALA A 1038 3.44 2.51 18.91
C ALA A 1038 2.62 1.21 19.00
N ARG A 1039 3.23 0.02 19.05
CA ARG A 1039 2.49 -1.23 18.84
C ARG A 1039 2.65 -2.37 19.85
N ASN A 1040 3.64 -2.42 20.76
CA ASN A 1040 3.72 -3.50 21.76
C ASN A 1040 4.58 -3.16 23.02
N ASP A 1041 4.16 -2.17 23.81
CA ASP A 1041 4.90 -1.79 25.04
C ASP A 1041 4.90 -2.85 26.14
N LEU A 1042 3.90 -3.75 26.17
CA LEU A 1042 3.75 -4.77 27.20
C LEU A 1042 2.93 -5.97 26.71
N ALA A 1043 3.53 -7.16 26.72
CA ALA A 1043 2.82 -8.42 26.53
C ALA A 1043 2.79 -9.19 27.86
N ALA A 1044 1.61 -9.49 28.40
CA ALA A 1044 1.46 -10.23 29.64
C ALA A 1044 0.33 -11.25 29.56
N GLY A 1045 0.46 -12.35 30.30
CA GLY A 1045 -0.53 -13.41 30.29
C GLY A 1045 -0.37 -14.41 31.42
N ALA A 1046 -1.32 -15.32 31.50
CA ALA A 1046 -1.36 -16.42 32.44
C ALA A 1046 -1.71 -17.71 31.70
N SER A 1047 -1.15 -18.83 32.12
CA SER A 1047 -1.49 -20.15 31.61
C SER A 1047 -1.78 -21.12 32.74
N PHE A 1048 -2.76 -22.00 32.51
CA PHE A 1048 -3.13 -23.08 33.42
C PHE A 1048 -3.21 -24.37 32.62
N ARG A 1049 -2.35 -25.33 32.96
CA ARG A 1049 -2.29 -26.63 32.28
C ARG A 1049 -2.60 -27.74 33.26
N MET A 1050 -3.54 -28.61 32.88
CA MET A 1050 -3.90 -29.80 33.63
C MET A 1050 -3.70 -31.02 32.74
N ARG A 1051 -2.93 -32.01 33.20
CA ARG A 1051 -2.82 -33.33 32.56
C ARG A 1051 -3.74 -34.29 33.32
N PHE A 1052 -4.71 -34.85 32.60
CA PHE A 1052 -5.70 -35.80 33.11
C PHE A 1052 -5.30 -37.24 32.83
#